data_AF-A0A0M9G7L6-F1
#
_entry.id   AF-A0A0M9G7L6-F1
#
_cell.length_a   1.000
_cell.length_b   1.000
_cell.length_c   1.000
_cell.angle_alpha   90.00
_cell.angle_beta   90.00
_cell.angle_gamma   90.00
#
_symmetry.space_group_name_H-M   'P 1'
#
loop_
_entity.id
_entity.type
_entity.pdbx_description
1 polymer ?
#
loop_
_entity_poly.entity_id
_entity_poly.type
_entity_poly.pdbx_seq_one_letter_code
_entity_poly.pdbx_strand_id
1 'polypeptide(L)'
;MHRIDNISSHLQDNNYVRVERRGVVGLIRLLRTAPPRSQVGGCVLCAPMRAQILRALKSLEADPTCLVIVFASTSDHFFSSGINTANFADGFISQPAQQPPVPSMFELTASVESCPKVCIAAIQGKCFSWGLELALAADYRVCGINARFRFPEVELGITPCGGGARRLVCRVGVRHALDMLCYGRLVYAREALKMGLLDAAPCCSPQLWEALAHFITTHVAASATDGLRTLDDARAAKAVARQRRRSCPAYAQLPFFSRGWYAWTEHKLRDSVPRARRAPYRAIDAVRLAVTHSLLGDKTISGNAAAADTVGTDAAESNAAYAAAERQLFEVCLASSEAQASQHLLRAAQRTSRAWEKTDALTPTALRPPVSSLPPSVDVVATTTTTTTSAAHVDERAEECGLGLRKVAVMGAGRQGASIALLLLWQRDIEQVVLIESDAQLQGQAVRAMEAFLRGRVAAHRLSQHRCEDMLRRLRATGDPNTPFPPLLADMDLVLECAPEVLALKQNIFAHLDNMCKRSTIFVSVSSSQDVNDVAAVTRRPGQVVGISFFGPADHSPVVEVMRGAATEGWVVERLMRLLSQLNRYPIVSRSGHGCVGTRLLLAALYQAYTMLEDGCLPMQIDFALQKTFNFTQGLFELEDIIGLDTTAAVRASMRRGSAGSVSAAAAVVSATFSEGQEVPVRVPSAEELSNNWWLPSRPVFDIPNSMIAVGAVGRSTREGWYTYATPEECTFGYAIRHPIKSWLWLPTTSASLKLNSMASVAAADAAATTTMTTAHHAGTTIGATAGAQSLASSCVPQRCQLPPVSVECVRPQHNYASEYLTLHSSKRHRCTRRPFRDEEIVDRIVFAMVNEAAKLMADGVITSSSDIDCISVYAFGFPAWRGGLCYYADSVAGLERVVYKMKVVHRALGSAEYPFPCTALQEMLARKQTFASISTQNE
;
A
#
# COMPACT_ATOMS: atom_id res chain seq x y z
N MET A 1 27.62 -40.56 11.53
CA MET A 1 27.82 -39.09 11.53
C MET A 1 28.98 -38.64 10.64
N HIS A 2 30.14 -39.31 10.64
CA HIS A 2 31.37 -38.91 9.89
C HIS A 2 31.36 -38.83 8.34
N ARG A 3 30.21 -38.82 7.66
CA ARG A 3 30.16 -38.68 6.17
C ARG A 3 29.48 -37.39 5.69
N ILE A 4 29.11 -36.50 6.61
CA ILE A 4 28.41 -35.25 6.30
C ILE A 4 29.41 -34.12 5.98
N ASP A 5 30.60 -34.15 6.57
CA ASP A 5 31.49 -32.99 6.62
C ASP A 5 32.29 -32.77 5.32
N ASN A 6 32.70 -33.84 4.63
CA ASN A 6 33.59 -33.77 3.46
C ASN A 6 32.97 -33.20 2.16
N ILE A 7 31.65 -33.06 2.07
CA ILE A 7 31.00 -32.35 0.94
C ILE A 7 30.84 -30.86 1.28
N SER A 8 30.65 -30.52 2.56
CA SER A 8 30.51 -29.13 3.00
C SER A 8 31.84 -28.35 2.99
N SER A 9 32.97 -29.03 3.19
CA SER A 9 34.31 -28.42 3.21
C SER A 9 34.81 -27.95 1.83
N HIS A 10 34.30 -28.51 0.73
CA HIS A 10 34.62 -28.07 -0.64
C HIS A 10 33.67 -26.99 -1.19
N LEU A 11 32.65 -26.58 -0.41
CA LEU A 11 31.68 -25.53 -0.76
C LEU A 11 31.84 -24.31 0.16
N GLN A 12 33.07 -23.79 0.29
CA GLN A 12 33.39 -22.71 1.24
C GLN A 12 32.73 -21.35 0.92
N ASP A 13 32.20 -21.14 -0.29
CA ASP A 13 31.42 -19.95 -0.68
C ASP A 13 29.98 -19.97 -0.10
N ASN A 14 29.78 -20.25 1.20
CA ASN A 14 28.46 -20.46 1.85
C ASN A 14 27.58 -19.18 2.01
N ASN A 15 27.63 -18.24 1.07
CA ASN A 15 26.98 -16.94 1.18
C ASN A 15 25.48 -16.94 0.81
N TYR A 16 25.00 -17.79 -0.11
CA TYR A 16 23.60 -17.75 -0.60
C TYR A 16 22.84 -19.06 -0.51
N VAL A 17 23.54 -20.19 -0.67
CA VAL A 17 22.95 -21.52 -0.72
C VAL A 17 23.73 -22.46 0.19
N ARG A 18 23.03 -23.20 1.05
CA ARG A 18 23.61 -24.29 1.83
C ARG A 18 23.10 -25.62 1.31
N VAL A 19 24.00 -26.56 1.06
CA VAL A 19 23.67 -27.93 0.69
C VAL A 19 23.75 -28.83 1.92
N GLU A 20 22.69 -29.58 2.20
CA GLU A 20 22.62 -30.59 3.26
C GLU A 20 22.31 -31.96 2.63
N ARG A 21 22.84 -33.04 3.22
CA ARG A 21 22.61 -34.41 2.76
C ARG A 21 21.94 -35.23 3.86
N ARG A 22 20.83 -35.92 3.55
CA ARG A 22 20.08 -36.78 4.49
C ARG A 22 19.69 -38.08 3.78
N GLY A 23 20.54 -39.10 3.88
CA GLY A 23 20.34 -40.38 3.18
C GLY A 23 20.23 -40.18 1.67
N VAL A 24 19.15 -40.68 1.05
CA VAL A 24 18.89 -40.51 -0.40
C VAL A 24 18.46 -39.09 -0.80
N VAL A 25 18.17 -38.21 0.17
CA VAL A 25 17.68 -36.84 -0.08
C VAL A 25 18.82 -35.81 -0.02
N GLY A 26 19.01 -35.05 -1.08
CA GLY A 26 19.81 -33.81 -1.10
C GLY A 26 18.91 -32.60 -0.86
N LEU A 27 19.31 -31.69 0.01
CA LEU A 27 18.54 -30.51 0.39
C LEU A 27 19.33 -29.25 0.03
N ILE A 28 18.78 -28.47 -0.90
CA ILE A 28 19.29 -27.16 -1.31
C ILE A 28 18.50 -26.11 -0.51
N ARG A 29 19.14 -25.56 0.55
CA ARG A 29 18.57 -24.48 1.37
C ARG A 29 18.97 -23.12 0.84
N LEU A 30 17.96 -22.31 0.51
CA LEU A 30 18.11 -20.89 0.19
C LEU A 30 18.34 -20.10 1.50
N LEU A 31 19.45 -19.38 1.60
CA LEU A 31 19.83 -18.64 2.80
C LEU A 31 19.14 -17.27 2.87
N ARG A 32 18.58 -16.92 4.03
CA ARG A 32 17.99 -15.59 4.30
C ARG A 32 19.06 -14.52 4.51
N THR A 33 20.23 -14.91 5.00
CA THR A 33 21.36 -14.03 5.40
C THR A 33 22.20 -13.51 4.22
N ALA A 34 21.84 -13.88 2.99
CA ALA A 34 22.63 -13.62 1.80
C ALA A 34 22.52 -12.16 1.30
N PRO A 35 23.63 -11.47 0.98
CA PRO A 35 23.61 -10.10 0.44
C PRO A 35 23.37 -10.12 -1.08
N PRO A 36 22.40 -9.41 -1.68
CA PRO A 36 21.72 -8.26 -1.12
C PRO A 36 20.40 -8.63 -0.48
N ARG A 37 20.17 -8.11 0.74
CA ARG A 37 18.87 -8.21 1.44
C ARG A 37 17.75 -7.76 0.47
N SER A 38 16.78 -8.61 0.09
CA SER A 38 15.52 -8.04 -0.41
C SER A 38 14.81 -7.32 0.70
N GLN A 39 14.02 -6.35 0.29
CA GLN A 39 13.27 -5.43 1.13
C GLN A 39 12.14 -6.11 1.89
N VAL A 40 11.67 -7.24 1.35
CA VAL A 40 10.73 -8.13 2.02
C VAL A 40 11.42 -9.09 3.01
N GLY A 41 12.76 -9.06 3.16
CA GLY A 41 13.50 -9.94 4.06
C GLY A 41 13.55 -11.41 3.61
N GLY A 42 13.36 -11.66 2.31
CA GLY A 42 13.28 -12.99 1.70
C GLY A 42 14.43 -13.31 0.74
N CYS A 43 14.58 -14.59 0.41
CA CYS A 43 15.61 -15.09 -0.50
C CYS A 43 15.40 -14.58 -1.93
N VAL A 44 16.42 -13.94 -2.51
CA VAL A 44 16.38 -13.28 -3.82
C VAL A 44 17.17 -14.08 -4.83
N LEU A 45 16.61 -14.38 -6.00
CA LEU A 45 17.34 -15.13 -7.04
C LEU A 45 18.25 -14.20 -7.87
N CYS A 46 19.17 -13.53 -7.17
CA CYS A 46 20.26 -12.76 -7.75
C CYS A 46 21.26 -13.65 -8.50
N ALA A 47 22.07 -13.05 -9.39
CA ALA A 47 23.11 -13.70 -10.18
C ALA A 47 23.97 -14.73 -9.38
N PRO A 48 24.64 -14.36 -8.26
CA PRO A 48 25.46 -15.31 -7.51
C PRO A 48 24.63 -16.44 -6.88
N MET A 49 23.42 -16.16 -6.41
CA MET A 49 22.53 -17.19 -5.87
C MET A 49 22.10 -18.20 -6.95
N ARG A 50 21.78 -17.75 -8.16
CA ARG A 50 21.46 -18.66 -9.28
C ARG A 50 22.65 -19.53 -9.67
N ALA A 51 23.86 -18.95 -9.70
CA ALA A 51 25.08 -19.71 -9.96
C ALA A 51 25.35 -20.76 -8.86
N GLN A 52 25.14 -20.42 -7.58
CA GLN A 52 25.26 -21.37 -6.46
C GLN A 52 24.18 -22.47 -6.51
N ILE A 53 22.93 -22.15 -6.85
CA ILE A 53 21.87 -23.17 -7.04
C ILE A 53 22.25 -24.13 -8.17
N LEU A 54 22.75 -23.62 -9.31
CA LEU A 54 23.14 -24.49 -10.44
C LEU A 54 24.34 -25.39 -10.08
N ARG A 55 25.37 -24.84 -9.40
CA ARG A 55 26.50 -25.62 -8.87
C ARG A 55 26.03 -26.71 -7.89
N ALA A 56 25.17 -26.36 -6.94
CA ALA A 56 24.60 -27.30 -5.98
C ALA A 56 23.77 -28.40 -6.66
N LEU A 57 22.94 -28.04 -7.64
CA LEU A 57 22.17 -28.98 -8.45
C LEU A 57 23.10 -29.94 -9.21
N LYS A 58 24.13 -29.44 -9.89
CA LYS A 58 25.07 -30.27 -10.67
C LYS A 58 25.92 -31.19 -9.77
N SER A 59 26.32 -30.72 -8.58
CA SER A 59 26.99 -31.55 -7.57
C SER A 59 26.08 -32.68 -7.05
N LEU A 60 24.83 -32.37 -6.68
CA LEU A 60 23.85 -33.38 -6.27
C LEU A 60 23.39 -34.29 -7.42
N GLU A 61 23.47 -33.83 -8.68
CA GLU A 61 23.22 -34.63 -9.88
C GLU A 61 24.35 -35.65 -10.12
N ALA A 62 25.60 -35.29 -9.86
CA ALA A 62 26.75 -36.19 -9.97
C ALA A 62 26.81 -37.27 -8.87
N ASP A 63 26.30 -37.01 -7.66
CA ASP A 63 26.29 -37.99 -6.55
C ASP A 63 25.30 -39.16 -6.83
N PRO A 64 25.75 -40.40 -7.13
CA PRO A 64 24.85 -41.50 -7.47
C PRO A 64 23.97 -41.95 -6.29
N THR A 65 24.33 -41.59 -5.04
CA THR A 65 23.52 -41.90 -3.85
C THR A 65 22.37 -40.91 -3.64
N CYS A 66 22.32 -39.82 -4.41
CA CYS A 66 21.26 -38.81 -4.34
C CYS A 66 20.15 -39.15 -5.33
N LEU A 67 18.94 -39.37 -4.84
CA LEU A 67 17.78 -39.77 -5.66
C LEU A 67 16.69 -38.67 -5.70
N VAL A 68 16.57 -37.91 -4.61
CA VAL A 68 15.60 -36.82 -4.46
C VAL A 68 16.33 -35.53 -4.08
N ILE A 69 16.04 -34.43 -4.77
CA ILE A 69 16.57 -33.10 -4.50
C ILE A 69 15.43 -32.20 -4.03
N VAL A 70 15.54 -31.64 -2.82
CA VAL A 70 14.55 -30.73 -2.24
C VAL A 70 15.10 -29.31 -2.25
N PHE A 71 14.34 -28.39 -2.84
CA PHE A 71 14.54 -26.95 -2.70
C PHE A 71 13.73 -26.45 -1.52
N ALA A 72 14.36 -25.78 -0.56
CA ALA A 72 13.71 -25.20 0.60
C ALA A 72 14.36 -23.87 0.99
N SER A 73 13.71 -23.13 1.87
CA SER A 73 14.27 -21.89 2.43
C SER A 73 14.65 -22.07 3.90
N THR A 74 15.58 -21.25 4.38
CA THR A 74 15.87 -21.05 5.81
C THR A 74 14.90 -20.09 6.50
N SER A 75 14.04 -19.39 5.75
CA SER A 75 13.05 -18.46 6.29
C SER A 75 11.66 -19.09 6.42
N ASP A 76 11.06 -18.95 7.62
CA ASP A 76 9.67 -19.33 7.87
C ASP A 76 8.62 -18.45 7.16
N HIS A 77 9.05 -17.38 6.49
CA HIS A 77 8.17 -16.40 5.86
C HIS A 77 8.30 -16.35 4.34
N PHE A 78 9.41 -16.85 3.78
CA PHE A 78 9.75 -16.73 2.36
C PHE A 78 10.34 -18.02 1.84
N PHE A 79 9.79 -18.55 0.76
CA PHE A 79 10.50 -19.49 -0.10
C PHE A 79 11.48 -18.73 -1.00
N SER A 80 10.96 -17.77 -1.77
CA SER A 80 11.74 -16.80 -2.53
C SER A 80 10.88 -15.59 -2.85
N SER A 81 11.47 -14.40 -2.75
CA SER A 81 10.83 -13.11 -3.05
C SER A 81 10.94 -12.72 -4.53
N GLY A 82 11.65 -13.49 -5.36
CA GLY A 82 11.75 -13.27 -6.80
C GLY A 82 13.02 -12.54 -7.26
N ILE A 83 12.82 -11.56 -8.15
CA ILE A 83 13.86 -10.80 -8.89
C ILE A 83 14.72 -9.93 -7.96
N ASN A 84 16.01 -9.79 -8.29
CA ASN A 84 16.88 -8.78 -7.68
C ASN A 84 16.67 -7.41 -8.34
N THR A 85 16.24 -6.44 -7.55
CA THR A 85 15.74 -5.14 -8.04
C THR A 85 16.80 -4.03 -8.00
N ALA A 86 17.95 -4.30 -7.39
CA ALA A 86 19.11 -3.40 -7.42
C ALA A 86 19.67 -3.33 -8.86
N ASN A 87 20.17 -4.46 -9.36
CA ASN A 87 20.75 -4.59 -10.70
C ASN A 87 19.79 -5.36 -11.61
N PHE A 88 18.77 -4.68 -12.14
CA PHE A 88 17.85 -5.28 -13.12
C PHE A 88 18.64 -5.75 -14.35
N ALA A 89 19.33 -4.87 -15.08
CA ALA A 89 20.00 -5.22 -16.34
C ALA A 89 20.94 -6.44 -16.26
N ASP A 90 21.86 -6.46 -15.30
CA ASP A 90 22.81 -7.57 -15.09
C ASP A 90 22.11 -8.88 -14.67
N GLY A 91 20.89 -8.78 -14.15
CA GLY A 91 20.14 -9.89 -13.58
C GLY A 91 19.56 -10.86 -14.61
N PHE A 92 19.31 -10.44 -15.85
CA PHE A 92 18.58 -11.23 -16.86
C PHE A 92 19.48 -11.91 -17.91
N ILE A 93 20.69 -11.40 -18.11
CA ILE A 93 21.63 -11.87 -19.13
C ILE A 93 22.45 -13.04 -18.56
N SER A 94 22.56 -14.15 -19.30
CA SER A 94 23.51 -15.22 -18.98
C SER A 94 24.93 -14.67 -19.12
N GLN A 95 25.77 -14.83 -18.09
CA GLN A 95 27.16 -14.38 -18.11
C GLN A 95 28.08 -15.60 -18.06
N PRO A 96 28.23 -16.34 -19.18
CA PRO A 96 29.02 -17.58 -19.23
C PRO A 96 30.54 -17.31 -19.10
N ALA A 97 30.99 -16.08 -19.38
CA ALA A 97 32.38 -15.67 -19.26
C ALA A 97 32.80 -15.28 -17.84
N GLN A 98 31.86 -15.10 -16.90
CA GLN A 98 32.21 -14.93 -15.49
C GLN A 98 32.58 -16.28 -14.86
N GLN A 99 33.40 -16.22 -13.80
CA GLN A 99 33.64 -17.34 -12.89
C GLN A 99 33.13 -16.90 -11.50
N PRO A 100 32.02 -17.46 -10.98
CA PRO A 100 31.17 -18.52 -11.54
C PRO A 100 30.44 -18.12 -12.84
N PRO A 101 30.17 -19.07 -13.76
CA PRO A 101 29.23 -18.81 -14.85
C PRO A 101 27.83 -18.60 -14.27
N VAL A 102 27.21 -17.46 -14.59
CA VAL A 102 25.88 -17.11 -14.09
C VAL A 102 24.83 -17.53 -15.12
N PRO A 103 23.93 -18.47 -14.78
CA PRO A 103 22.87 -18.88 -15.70
C PRO A 103 21.76 -17.82 -15.77
N SER A 104 21.10 -17.74 -16.93
CA SER A 104 19.79 -17.10 -17.03
C SER A 104 18.75 -17.84 -16.18
N MET A 105 17.63 -17.19 -15.87
CA MET A 105 16.54 -17.86 -15.15
C MET A 105 15.98 -19.05 -15.95
N PHE A 106 15.95 -18.95 -17.29
CA PHE A 106 15.52 -20.05 -18.16
C PHE A 106 16.50 -21.24 -18.12
N GLU A 107 17.81 -21.01 -18.21
CA GLU A 107 18.82 -22.08 -18.09
C GLU A 107 18.73 -22.79 -16.73
N LEU A 108 18.49 -22.05 -15.65
CA LEU A 108 18.33 -22.61 -14.31
C LEU A 108 17.07 -23.49 -14.22
N THR A 109 15.91 -23.02 -14.68
CA THR A 109 14.67 -23.82 -14.66
C THR A 109 14.74 -25.02 -15.60
N ALA A 110 15.34 -24.86 -16.78
CA ALA A 110 15.60 -25.96 -17.71
C ALA A 110 16.54 -27.02 -17.10
N SER A 111 17.56 -26.62 -16.34
CA SER A 111 18.46 -27.54 -15.63
C SER A 111 17.76 -28.33 -14.52
N VAL A 112 16.87 -27.68 -13.75
CA VAL A 112 16.04 -28.37 -12.73
C VAL A 112 15.07 -29.36 -13.36
N GLU A 113 14.49 -28.99 -14.50
CA GLU A 113 13.54 -29.84 -15.22
C GLU A 113 14.21 -31.02 -15.92
N SER A 114 15.41 -30.84 -16.49
CA SER A 114 16.16 -31.88 -17.20
C SER A 114 16.85 -32.88 -16.26
N CYS A 115 17.29 -32.44 -15.07
CA CYS A 115 17.97 -33.27 -14.05
C CYS A 115 17.29 -34.64 -13.88
N PRO A 116 18.02 -35.78 -13.95
CA PRO A 116 17.42 -37.12 -13.94
C PRO A 116 16.77 -37.51 -12.60
N LYS A 117 16.99 -36.74 -11.54
CA LYS A 117 16.52 -36.99 -10.17
C LYS A 117 15.21 -36.27 -9.87
N VAL A 118 14.44 -36.76 -8.90
CA VAL A 118 13.17 -36.14 -8.53
C VAL A 118 13.42 -34.83 -7.78
N CYS A 119 12.92 -33.72 -8.32
CA CYS A 119 13.06 -32.39 -7.74
C CYS A 119 11.77 -31.97 -7.01
N ILE A 120 11.85 -31.53 -5.75
CA ILE A 120 10.68 -31.13 -4.94
C ILE A 120 10.88 -29.71 -4.41
N ALA A 121 9.89 -28.84 -4.56
CA ALA A 121 9.86 -27.52 -3.93
C ALA A 121 9.07 -27.58 -2.60
N ALA A 122 9.74 -27.29 -1.49
CA ALA A 122 9.17 -27.23 -0.14
C ALA A 122 8.94 -25.76 0.27
N ILE A 123 7.68 -25.33 0.27
CA ILE A 123 7.29 -23.91 0.23
C ILE A 123 6.62 -23.49 1.54
N GLN A 124 7.41 -22.93 2.46
CA GLN A 124 6.93 -22.53 3.79
C GLN A 124 6.11 -21.22 3.78
N GLY A 125 6.43 -20.29 2.88
CA GLY A 125 5.90 -18.91 2.92
C GLY A 125 5.66 -18.28 1.54
N LYS A 126 5.98 -16.99 1.39
CA LYS A 126 5.81 -16.25 0.11
C LYS A 126 6.71 -16.85 -0.99
N CYS A 127 6.15 -17.12 -2.15
CA CYS A 127 6.78 -17.71 -3.33
C CYS A 127 6.37 -16.91 -4.57
N PHE A 128 7.16 -15.90 -4.92
CA PHE A 128 6.80 -14.90 -5.93
C PHE A 128 7.78 -14.87 -7.11
N SER A 129 7.27 -14.50 -8.30
CA SER A 129 8.07 -14.25 -9.52
C SER A 129 9.00 -15.43 -9.84
N TRP A 130 10.30 -15.20 -10.06
CA TRP A 130 11.33 -16.22 -10.26
C TRP A 130 11.34 -17.34 -9.21
N GLY A 131 10.94 -17.04 -7.96
CA GLY A 131 10.77 -18.06 -6.93
C GLY A 131 9.67 -19.07 -7.26
N LEU A 132 8.59 -18.60 -7.90
CA LEU A 132 7.51 -19.42 -8.43
C LEU A 132 7.91 -20.12 -9.74
N GLU A 133 8.68 -19.48 -10.62
CA GLU A 133 9.23 -20.15 -11.82
C GLU A 133 10.14 -21.34 -11.44
N LEU A 134 10.99 -21.18 -10.43
CA LEU A 134 11.81 -22.27 -9.88
C LEU A 134 10.94 -23.39 -9.27
N ALA A 135 9.90 -23.03 -8.53
CA ALA A 135 8.95 -23.99 -7.97
C ALA A 135 8.11 -24.72 -9.04
N LEU A 136 7.80 -24.07 -10.17
CA LEU A 136 7.14 -24.66 -11.33
C LEU A 136 8.07 -25.59 -12.13
N ALA A 137 9.38 -25.36 -12.11
CA ALA A 137 10.38 -26.23 -12.72
C ALA A 137 10.56 -27.57 -11.98
N ALA A 138 10.35 -27.58 -10.65
CA ALA A 138 10.38 -28.79 -9.83
C ALA A 138 9.26 -29.79 -10.18
N ASP A 139 9.46 -31.07 -9.90
CA ASP A 139 8.49 -32.13 -10.18
C ASP A 139 7.24 -31.99 -9.29
N TYR A 140 7.44 -31.82 -7.98
CA TYR A 140 6.38 -31.67 -6.99
C TYR A 140 6.52 -30.37 -6.18
N ARG A 141 5.38 -29.79 -5.75
CA ARG A 141 5.28 -28.66 -4.82
C ARG A 141 4.49 -29.05 -3.57
N VAL A 142 5.13 -28.95 -2.41
CA VAL A 142 4.55 -29.17 -1.07
C VAL A 142 4.63 -27.85 -0.30
N CYS A 143 3.59 -27.45 0.44
CA CYS A 143 3.58 -26.14 1.10
C CYS A 143 2.93 -26.13 2.50
N GLY A 144 3.24 -25.07 3.27
CA GLY A 144 2.55 -24.75 4.51
C GLY A 144 1.27 -23.94 4.30
N ILE A 145 0.35 -23.98 5.28
CA ILE A 145 -0.95 -23.27 5.22
C ILE A 145 -0.86 -21.76 4.94
N ASN A 146 0.25 -21.10 5.30
CA ASN A 146 0.48 -19.68 5.11
C ASN A 146 1.18 -19.33 3.78
N ALA A 147 1.46 -20.31 2.92
CA ALA A 147 2.13 -20.09 1.64
C ALA A 147 1.28 -19.25 0.67
N ARG A 148 1.96 -18.41 -0.11
CA ARG A 148 1.33 -17.44 -1.03
C ARG A 148 2.09 -17.37 -2.35
N PHE A 149 1.35 -17.34 -3.45
CA PHE A 149 1.88 -17.44 -4.81
C PHE A 149 1.46 -16.22 -5.64
N ARG A 150 2.37 -15.64 -6.42
CA ARG A 150 2.10 -14.43 -7.22
C ARG A 150 3.13 -14.22 -8.33
N PHE A 151 2.68 -13.68 -9.46
CA PHE A 151 3.54 -13.10 -10.51
C PHE A 151 3.44 -11.56 -10.48
N PRO A 152 4.27 -10.85 -9.69
CA PRO A 152 4.28 -9.39 -9.62
C PRO A 152 4.86 -8.69 -10.86
N GLU A 153 5.35 -9.43 -11.86
CA GLU A 153 6.03 -8.92 -13.06
C GLU A 153 5.26 -7.79 -13.75
N VAL A 154 3.94 -7.94 -13.85
CA VAL A 154 3.07 -6.92 -14.48
C VAL A 154 3.02 -5.62 -13.68
N GLU A 155 3.18 -5.64 -12.35
CA GLU A 155 3.32 -4.45 -11.50
C GLU A 155 4.64 -3.70 -11.77
N LEU A 156 5.64 -4.39 -12.34
CA LEU A 156 6.96 -3.86 -12.68
C LEU A 156 7.11 -3.51 -14.17
N GLY A 157 6.01 -3.59 -14.93
CA GLY A 157 6.00 -3.31 -16.38
C GLY A 157 6.66 -4.41 -17.24
N ILE A 158 6.89 -5.61 -16.69
CA ILE A 158 7.59 -6.71 -17.37
C ILE A 158 6.71 -7.98 -17.46
N THR A 159 7.19 -8.97 -18.21
CA THR A 159 6.64 -10.34 -18.29
C THR A 159 7.58 -11.34 -17.60
N PRO A 160 7.13 -12.56 -17.25
CA PRO A 160 8.06 -13.64 -16.88
C PRO A 160 9.05 -13.95 -18.02
N CYS A 161 10.21 -14.53 -17.66
CA CYS A 161 11.32 -14.79 -18.58
C CYS A 161 12.09 -16.10 -18.28
N GLY A 162 11.65 -16.88 -17.29
CA GLY A 162 12.28 -18.15 -16.88
C GLY A 162 11.53 -19.38 -17.38
N GLY A 163 10.67 -19.25 -18.39
CA GLY A 163 9.72 -20.27 -18.84
C GLY A 163 8.53 -20.43 -17.90
N GLY A 164 8.26 -19.45 -17.03
CA GLY A 164 7.16 -19.48 -16.07
C GLY A 164 5.79 -19.54 -16.72
N ALA A 165 5.57 -18.80 -17.82
CA ALA A 165 4.27 -18.75 -18.49
C ALA A 165 3.86 -20.13 -19.01
N ARG A 166 4.74 -20.83 -19.74
CA ARG A 166 4.50 -22.20 -20.24
C ARG A 166 4.24 -23.20 -19.11
N ARG A 167 5.09 -23.23 -18.08
CA ARG A 167 4.92 -24.19 -16.97
C ARG A 167 3.65 -23.92 -16.16
N LEU A 168 3.26 -22.65 -16.00
CA LEU A 168 2.00 -22.26 -15.36
C LEU A 168 0.79 -22.71 -16.19
N VAL A 169 0.77 -22.42 -17.49
CA VAL A 169 -0.32 -22.82 -18.40
C VAL A 169 -0.51 -24.33 -18.41
N CYS A 170 0.58 -25.12 -18.48
CA CYS A 170 0.51 -26.57 -18.43
C CYS A 170 -0.04 -27.12 -17.10
N ARG A 171 0.09 -26.38 -15.98
CA ARG A 171 -0.34 -26.82 -14.64
C ARG A 171 -1.75 -26.38 -14.26
N VAL A 172 -2.07 -25.08 -14.41
CA VAL A 172 -3.36 -24.51 -13.94
C VAL A 172 -4.34 -24.20 -15.09
N GLY A 173 -3.91 -24.36 -16.34
CA GLY A 173 -4.69 -24.02 -17.54
C GLY A 173 -4.71 -22.52 -17.86
N VAL A 174 -5.09 -22.21 -19.11
CA VAL A 174 -5.06 -20.85 -19.69
C VAL A 174 -5.80 -19.81 -18.84
N ARG A 175 -7.00 -20.12 -18.34
CA ARG A 175 -7.83 -19.19 -17.55
C ARG A 175 -7.10 -18.69 -16.28
N HIS A 176 -6.55 -19.61 -15.50
CA HIS A 176 -5.85 -19.28 -14.25
C HIS A 176 -4.48 -18.66 -14.52
N ALA A 177 -3.80 -19.06 -15.59
CA ALA A 177 -2.55 -18.44 -16.01
C ALA A 177 -2.74 -16.96 -16.41
N LEU A 178 -3.77 -16.64 -17.20
CA LEU A 178 -4.12 -15.25 -17.55
C LEU A 178 -4.45 -14.42 -16.31
N ASP A 179 -5.23 -14.96 -15.38
CA ASP A 179 -5.58 -14.31 -14.12
C ASP A 179 -4.34 -13.97 -13.26
N MET A 180 -3.42 -14.93 -13.09
CA MET A 180 -2.18 -14.72 -12.34
C MET A 180 -1.17 -13.81 -13.05
N LEU A 181 -1.05 -13.87 -14.38
CA LEU A 181 -0.01 -13.15 -15.15
C LEU A 181 -0.46 -11.74 -15.57
N CYS A 182 -1.71 -11.54 -15.99
CA CYS A 182 -2.19 -10.24 -16.48
C CYS A 182 -2.57 -9.28 -15.34
N TYR A 183 -3.04 -9.80 -14.20
CA TYR A 183 -3.45 -8.98 -13.04
C TYR A 183 -2.50 -9.10 -11.84
N GLY A 184 -1.48 -9.97 -11.92
CA GLY A 184 -0.56 -10.21 -10.80
C GLY A 184 -1.25 -10.75 -9.55
N ARG A 185 -2.33 -11.53 -9.69
CA ARG A 185 -3.19 -11.91 -8.56
C ARG A 185 -2.46 -12.78 -7.54
N LEU A 186 -2.65 -12.45 -6.27
CA LEU A 186 -2.19 -13.25 -5.14
C LEU A 186 -3.09 -14.50 -4.95
N VAL A 187 -2.49 -15.68 -4.96
CA VAL A 187 -3.16 -16.97 -4.72
C VAL A 187 -2.68 -17.55 -3.38
N TYR A 188 -3.61 -18.05 -2.57
CA TYR A 188 -3.32 -18.65 -1.26
C TYR A 188 -3.23 -20.18 -1.35
N ALA A 189 -2.49 -20.82 -0.45
CA ALA A 189 -2.23 -22.27 -0.47
C ALA A 189 -3.46 -23.18 -0.71
N ARG A 190 -4.60 -22.92 -0.03
CA ARG A 190 -5.84 -23.71 -0.21
C ARG A 190 -6.46 -23.53 -1.60
N GLU A 191 -6.32 -22.36 -2.21
CA GLU A 191 -6.80 -22.06 -3.57
C GLU A 191 -5.85 -22.68 -4.62
N ALA A 192 -4.55 -22.52 -4.42
CA ALA A 192 -3.50 -23.10 -5.26
C ALA A 192 -3.62 -24.63 -5.39
N LEU A 193 -4.03 -25.33 -4.32
CA LEU A 193 -4.35 -26.75 -4.37
C LEU A 193 -5.54 -27.05 -5.30
N LYS A 194 -6.66 -26.32 -5.15
CA LYS A 194 -7.86 -26.48 -6.00
C LYS A 194 -7.58 -26.17 -7.48
N MET A 195 -6.64 -25.28 -7.76
CA MET A 195 -6.23 -24.89 -9.11
C MET A 195 -5.23 -25.88 -9.75
N GLY A 196 -4.70 -26.87 -9.03
CA GLY A 196 -3.67 -27.80 -9.52
C GLY A 196 -2.23 -27.25 -9.51
N LEU A 197 -1.99 -26.10 -8.85
CA LEU A 197 -0.66 -25.51 -8.70
C LEU A 197 0.20 -26.28 -7.67
N LEU A 198 -0.44 -26.94 -6.71
CA LEU A 198 0.20 -27.74 -5.65
C LEU A 198 -0.15 -29.22 -5.78
N ASP A 199 0.79 -30.09 -5.41
CA ASP A 199 0.61 -31.54 -5.50
C ASP A 199 0.26 -32.19 -4.14
N ALA A 200 0.35 -31.44 -3.04
CA ALA A 200 0.04 -31.89 -1.68
C ALA A 200 -0.80 -30.87 -0.90
N ALA A 201 -1.66 -31.36 -0.02
CA ALA A 201 -2.51 -30.51 0.81
C ALA A 201 -1.68 -29.63 1.78
N PRO A 202 -2.07 -28.36 1.99
CA PRO A 202 -1.34 -27.47 2.89
C PRO A 202 -1.46 -27.94 4.35
N CYS A 203 -0.31 -28.25 4.95
CA CYS A 203 -0.23 -28.69 6.34
C CYS A 203 -0.51 -27.55 7.33
N CYS A 204 -1.14 -27.89 8.46
CA CYS A 204 -1.22 -27.00 9.61
C CYS A 204 0.20 -26.76 10.16
N SER A 205 0.49 -25.51 10.53
CA SER A 205 1.75 -25.17 11.21
C SER A 205 1.85 -25.98 12.52
N PRO A 206 3.01 -26.62 12.84
CA PRO A 206 4.35 -26.29 12.35
C PRO A 206 5.04 -27.31 11.41
N GLN A 207 4.39 -28.39 10.97
CA GLN A 207 5.09 -29.60 10.49
C GLN A 207 5.23 -29.75 8.95
N LEU A 208 5.71 -28.72 8.22
CA LEU A 208 6.00 -28.86 6.77
C LEU A 208 6.97 -30.01 6.48
N TRP A 209 7.97 -30.21 7.34
CA TRP A 209 8.99 -31.24 7.15
C TRP A 209 8.44 -32.66 7.31
N GLU A 210 7.48 -32.88 8.20
CA GLU A 210 6.83 -34.20 8.36
C GLU A 210 5.84 -34.45 7.22
N ALA A 211 5.07 -33.44 6.81
CA ALA A 211 4.21 -33.53 5.63
C ALA A 211 5.03 -33.82 4.35
N LEU A 212 6.21 -33.21 4.22
CA LEU A 212 7.15 -33.48 3.13
C LEU A 212 7.71 -34.92 3.21
N ALA A 213 8.13 -35.37 4.39
CA ALA A 213 8.63 -36.74 4.59
C ALA A 213 7.56 -37.77 4.23
N HIS A 214 6.34 -37.60 4.75
CA HIS A 214 5.19 -38.43 4.43
C HIS A 214 4.83 -38.39 2.94
N PHE A 215 4.90 -37.21 2.29
CA PHE A 215 4.68 -37.12 0.85
C PHE A 215 5.73 -37.90 0.05
N ILE A 216 7.01 -37.81 0.43
CA ILE A 216 8.10 -38.55 -0.21
C ILE A 216 7.88 -40.06 -0.06
N THR A 217 7.56 -40.56 1.14
CA THR A 217 7.32 -42.00 1.34
C THR A 217 6.07 -42.49 0.61
N THR A 218 4.95 -41.77 0.71
CA THR A 218 3.64 -42.25 0.25
C THR A 218 3.42 -42.04 -1.24
N HIS A 219 4.02 -41.01 -1.86
CA HIS A 219 3.78 -40.67 -3.27
C HIS A 219 5.01 -40.86 -4.16
N VAL A 220 6.20 -40.47 -3.69
CA VAL A 220 7.40 -40.46 -4.55
C VAL A 220 8.08 -41.83 -4.53
N ALA A 221 8.27 -42.44 -3.36
CA ALA A 221 8.82 -43.79 -3.25
C ALA A 221 7.86 -44.86 -3.79
N ALA A 222 6.55 -44.73 -3.53
CA ALA A 222 5.52 -45.64 -4.04
C ALA A 222 5.29 -45.54 -5.58
N SER A 223 5.91 -44.58 -6.27
CA SER A 223 5.90 -44.52 -7.74
C SER A 223 6.97 -45.42 -8.39
N ALA A 224 7.82 -46.08 -7.61
CA ALA A 224 8.76 -47.10 -8.03
C ALA A 224 8.38 -48.45 -7.40
N THR A 225 8.55 -49.56 -8.13
CA THR A 225 8.01 -50.89 -7.75
C THR A 225 8.59 -51.44 -6.45
N ASP A 226 9.85 -51.15 -6.13
CA ASP A 226 10.55 -51.58 -4.89
C ASP A 226 11.02 -50.41 -4.00
N GLY A 227 10.47 -49.22 -4.24
CA GLY A 227 10.89 -47.96 -3.60
C GLY A 227 12.13 -47.32 -4.22
N LEU A 228 12.47 -46.11 -3.78
CA LEU A 228 13.63 -45.35 -4.27
C LEU A 228 14.95 -45.90 -3.71
N ARG A 229 15.60 -46.81 -4.44
CA ARG A 229 16.91 -47.38 -4.08
C ARG A 229 18.00 -47.09 -5.10
N THR A 230 17.64 -47.02 -6.38
CA THR A 230 18.54 -46.82 -7.51
C THR A 230 18.25 -45.51 -8.25
N LEU A 231 19.18 -45.09 -9.13
CA LEU A 231 18.98 -43.94 -10.00
C LEU A 231 17.86 -44.16 -11.03
N ASP A 232 17.64 -45.41 -11.44
CA ASP A 232 16.59 -45.75 -12.41
C ASP A 232 15.20 -45.73 -11.78
N ASP A 233 15.06 -46.10 -10.50
CA ASP A 233 13.83 -45.86 -9.72
C ASP A 233 13.50 -44.36 -9.66
N ALA A 234 14.51 -43.51 -9.47
CA ALA A 234 14.35 -42.05 -9.45
C ALA A 234 13.96 -41.50 -10.83
N ARG A 235 14.52 -42.04 -11.91
CA ARG A 235 14.14 -41.71 -13.30
C ARG A 235 12.69 -42.14 -13.59
N ALA A 236 12.28 -43.33 -13.17
CA ALA A 236 10.91 -43.82 -13.31
C ALA A 236 9.91 -42.95 -12.53
N ALA A 237 10.19 -42.66 -11.26
CA ALA A 237 9.37 -41.75 -10.45
C ALA A 237 9.29 -40.34 -11.07
N LYS A 238 10.40 -39.83 -11.65
CA LYS A 238 10.40 -38.56 -12.38
C LYS A 238 9.59 -38.65 -13.68
N ALA A 239 9.61 -39.76 -14.40
CA ALA A 239 8.79 -39.96 -15.60
C ALA A 239 7.30 -39.94 -15.26
N VAL A 240 6.87 -40.61 -14.18
CA VAL A 240 5.50 -40.55 -13.65
C VAL A 240 5.13 -39.11 -13.25
N ALA A 241 6.04 -38.39 -12.57
CA ALA A 241 5.82 -36.99 -12.22
C ALA A 241 5.67 -36.08 -13.46
N ARG A 242 6.52 -36.27 -14.48
CA ARG A 242 6.43 -35.57 -15.78
C ARG A 242 5.15 -35.90 -16.54
N GLN A 243 4.67 -37.14 -16.49
CA GLN A 243 3.38 -37.53 -17.09
C GLN A 243 2.21 -36.85 -16.36
N ARG A 244 2.25 -36.75 -15.03
CA ARG A 244 1.28 -35.96 -14.24
C ARG A 244 1.37 -34.44 -14.53
N ARG A 245 2.55 -33.88 -14.84
CA ARG A 245 2.64 -32.48 -15.32
C ARG A 245 1.84 -32.24 -16.62
N ARG A 246 1.63 -33.28 -17.44
CA ARG A 246 0.92 -33.20 -18.73
C ARG A 246 -0.60 -33.38 -18.60
N SER A 247 -1.12 -33.86 -17.45
CA SER A 247 -2.55 -34.18 -17.27
C SER A 247 -3.45 -32.97 -16.99
N CYS A 248 -3.23 -31.86 -17.69
CA CYS A 248 -4.19 -30.76 -17.74
C CYS A 248 -5.44 -31.24 -18.51
N PRO A 249 -6.68 -30.87 -18.13
CA PRO A 249 -7.87 -31.33 -18.84
C PRO A 249 -7.82 -30.97 -20.32
N ALA A 250 -8.05 -31.94 -21.21
CA ALA A 250 -7.86 -31.78 -22.66
C ALA A 250 -8.62 -30.58 -23.26
N TYR A 251 -9.79 -30.23 -22.70
CA TYR A 251 -10.57 -29.06 -23.13
C TYR A 251 -9.82 -27.72 -22.95
N ALA A 252 -8.91 -27.62 -21.99
CA ALA A 252 -8.13 -26.40 -21.71
C ALA A 252 -7.03 -26.14 -22.75
N GLN A 253 -6.72 -27.14 -23.60
CA GLN A 253 -5.78 -27.03 -24.70
C GLN A 253 -6.47 -26.80 -26.06
N LEU A 254 -7.80 -26.81 -26.12
CA LEU A 254 -8.55 -26.56 -27.36
C LEU A 254 -8.37 -25.10 -27.82
N PRO A 255 -7.97 -24.86 -29.09
CA PRO A 255 -7.71 -23.51 -29.59
C PRO A 255 -8.92 -22.56 -29.53
N PHE A 256 -10.13 -23.08 -29.72
CA PHE A 256 -11.37 -22.29 -29.71
C PHE A 256 -11.65 -21.66 -28.34
N PHE A 257 -11.65 -22.46 -27.26
CA PHE A 257 -11.87 -21.97 -25.90
C PHE A 257 -10.76 -21.00 -25.47
N SER A 258 -9.51 -21.28 -25.86
CA SER A 258 -8.37 -20.40 -25.57
C SER A 258 -8.54 -19.01 -26.19
N ARG A 259 -9.00 -18.93 -27.47
CA ARG A 259 -9.32 -17.65 -28.13
C ARG A 259 -10.41 -16.87 -27.38
N GLY A 260 -11.45 -17.55 -26.90
CA GLY A 260 -12.49 -16.94 -26.06
C GLY A 260 -11.94 -16.32 -24.77
N TRP A 261 -11.07 -17.03 -24.06
CA TRP A 261 -10.42 -16.51 -22.85
C TRP A 261 -9.48 -15.33 -23.13
N TYR A 262 -8.74 -15.33 -24.25
CA TYR A 262 -7.92 -14.19 -24.65
C TYR A 262 -8.78 -12.95 -24.92
N ALA A 263 -9.83 -13.07 -25.74
CA ALA A 263 -10.70 -11.96 -26.08
C ALA A 263 -11.43 -11.39 -24.85
N TRP A 264 -11.91 -12.26 -23.95
CA TRP A 264 -12.55 -11.87 -22.69
C TRP A 264 -11.59 -11.16 -21.73
N THR A 265 -10.34 -11.65 -21.62
CA THR A 265 -9.31 -11.01 -20.78
C THR A 265 -8.90 -9.66 -21.36
N GLU A 266 -8.75 -9.56 -22.68
CA GLU A 266 -8.42 -8.32 -23.39
C GLU A 266 -9.55 -7.28 -23.27
N HIS A 267 -10.83 -7.70 -23.31
CA HIS A 267 -11.97 -6.83 -23.01
C HIS A 267 -11.91 -6.30 -21.57
N LYS A 268 -11.77 -7.19 -20.58
CA LYS A 268 -11.69 -6.78 -19.17
C LYS A 268 -10.49 -5.88 -18.86
N LEU A 269 -9.37 -6.08 -19.55
CA LEU A 269 -8.22 -5.18 -19.47
C LEU A 269 -8.54 -3.81 -20.10
N ARG A 270 -9.27 -3.75 -21.23
CA ARG A 270 -9.71 -2.45 -21.79
C ARG A 270 -10.59 -1.64 -20.82
N ASP A 271 -11.39 -2.30 -20.00
CA ASP A 271 -12.28 -1.65 -19.02
C ASP A 271 -11.54 -1.15 -17.77
N SER A 272 -10.41 -1.78 -17.41
CA SER A 272 -9.73 -1.60 -16.11
C SER A 272 -8.29 -1.08 -16.20
N VAL A 273 -7.65 -1.16 -17.36
CA VAL A 273 -6.23 -0.82 -17.58
C VAL A 273 -6.10 0.19 -18.73
N PRO A 274 -5.43 1.34 -18.51
CA PRO A 274 -5.19 2.32 -19.56
C PRO A 274 -4.44 1.72 -20.75
N ARG A 275 -4.82 2.09 -21.99
CA ARG A 275 -4.16 1.62 -23.23
C ARG A 275 -2.67 1.97 -23.31
N ALA A 276 -2.21 2.97 -22.57
CA ALA A 276 -0.80 3.33 -22.46
C ALA A 276 0.02 2.24 -21.74
N ARG A 277 -0.61 1.50 -20.82
CA ARG A 277 0.01 0.42 -20.06
C ARG A 277 0.05 -0.86 -20.89
N ARG A 278 1.24 -1.34 -21.24
CA ARG A 278 1.43 -2.44 -22.20
C ARG A 278 1.66 -3.79 -21.55
N ALA A 279 2.25 -3.85 -20.36
CA ALA A 279 2.63 -5.11 -19.73
C ALA A 279 1.50 -6.14 -19.57
N PRO A 280 0.25 -5.78 -19.15
CA PRO A 280 -0.86 -6.73 -19.04
C PRO A 280 -1.26 -7.37 -20.38
N TYR A 281 -1.20 -6.60 -21.47
CA TYR A 281 -1.49 -7.10 -22.82
C TYR A 281 -0.35 -8.00 -23.33
N ARG A 282 0.92 -7.67 -23.00
CA ARG A 282 2.08 -8.53 -23.29
C ARG A 282 2.08 -9.83 -22.49
N ALA A 283 1.48 -9.86 -21.30
CA ALA A 283 1.24 -11.10 -20.57
C ALA A 283 0.25 -12.04 -21.31
N ILE A 284 -0.74 -11.51 -22.05
CA ILE A 284 -1.57 -12.34 -22.95
C ILE A 284 -0.71 -12.91 -24.07
N ASP A 285 0.18 -12.10 -24.68
CA ASP A 285 1.08 -12.58 -25.73
C ASP A 285 2.04 -13.69 -25.22
N ALA A 286 2.54 -13.57 -23.98
CA ALA A 286 3.34 -14.62 -23.35
C ALA A 286 2.54 -15.93 -23.14
N VAL A 287 1.26 -15.85 -22.75
CA VAL A 287 0.36 -17.02 -22.68
C VAL A 287 0.06 -17.59 -24.07
N ARG A 288 -0.10 -16.75 -25.10
CA ARG A 288 -0.28 -17.20 -26.50
C ARG A 288 0.95 -17.98 -26.97
N LEU A 289 2.17 -17.46 -26.76
CA LEU A 289 3.43 -18.16 -27.06
C LEU A 289 3.56 -19.48 -26.29
N ALA A 290 3.22 -19.48 -25.00
CA ALA A 290 3.22 -20.69 -24.18
C ALA A 290 2.31 -21.79 -24.77
N VAL A 291 1.12 -21.42 -25.25
CA VAL A 291 0.18 -22.38 -25.86
C VAL A 291 0.65 -22.83 -27.24
N THR A 292 1.14 -21.94 -28.12
CA THR A 292 1.60 -22.34 -29.47
C THR A 292 2.79 -23.30 -29.41
N HIS A 293 3.81 -22.98 -28.60
CA HIS A 293 4.98 -23.84 -28.44
C HIS A 293 4.72 -25.10 -27.59
N SER A 294 3.64 -25.13 -26.80
CA SER A 294 3.21 -26.36 -26.11
C SER A 294 2.41 -27.32 -26.99
N LEU A 295 1.81 -26.85 -28.09
CA LEU A 295 0.95 -27.67 -28.97
C LEU A 295 1.70 -28.34 -30.13
N LEU A 296 2.92 -27.90 -30.46
CA LEU A 296 3.65 -28.34 -31.66
C LEU A 296 4.70 -29.44 -31.40
N GLY A 297 4.92 -29.85 -30.14
CA GLY A 297 6.04 -30.74 -29.76
C GLY A 297 5.77 -32.25 -29.80
N ASP A 298 4.52 -32.72 -29.91
CA ASP A 298 4.17 -34.14 -29.85
C ASP A 298 3.09 -34.48 -30.90
N LYS A 299 3.51 -34.80 -32.14
CA LYS A 299 2.65 -35.37 -33.20
C LYS A 299 2.41 -36.89 -32.99
N THR A 300 2.19 -37.31 -31.74
CA THR A 300 2.11 -38.73 -31.34
C THR A 300 0.67 -39.18 -31.01
N ILE A 301 -0.33 -38.57 -31.66
CA ILE A 301 -1.76 -38.98 -31.59
C ILE A 301 -2.16 -39.91 -32.77
N SER A 302 -1.26 -40.17 -33.72
CA SER A 302 -1.40 -41.31 -34.66
C SER A 302 -0.66 -42.53 -34.10
N GLY A 303 -1.39 -43.56 -33.70
CA GLY A 303 -0.83 -44.72 -32.98
C GLY A 303 0.04 -45.63 -33.84
N ASN A 304 1.36 -45.42 -33.82
CA ASN A 304 2.34 -46.42 -34.24
C ASN A 304 3.58 -46.33 -33.33
N ALA A 305 3.77 -47.34 -32.47
CA ALA A 305 4.74 -47.32 -31.37
C ALA A 305 6.16 -47.82 -31.74
N ALA A 306 6.62 -47.54 -32.97
CA ALA A 306 7.81 -48.18 -33.56
C ALA A 306 8.93 -47.20 -33.97
N ALA A 307 8.86 -45.92 -33.59
CA ALA A 307 9.87 -44.91 -33.93
C ALA A 307 10.05 -43.89 -32.79
N ALA A 308 10.72 -44.28 -31.70
CA ALA A 308 10.95 -43.44 -30.53
C ALA A 308 12.35 -42.79 -30.46
N ASP A 309 13.35 -43.35 -31.18
CA ASP A 309 14.76 -43.05 -30.92
C ASP A 309 15.34 -41.87 -31.72
N THR A 310 14.58 -41.25 -32.62
CA THR A 310 15.03 -40.11 -33.46
C THR A 310 14.41 -38.76 -33.11
N VAL A 311 13.60 -38.67 -32.04
CA VAL A 311 12.78 -37.47 -31.70
C VAL A 311 13.53 -36.46 -30.81
N GLY A 312 14.79 -36.71 -30.48
CA GLY A 312 15.55 -35.92 -29.48
C GLY A 312 15.92 -34.48 -29.88
N THR A 313 16.08 -34.19 -31.17
CA THR A 313 16.57 -32.89 -31.68
C THR A 313 15.47 -31.83 -31.70
N ASP A 314 14.33 -32.13 -32.32
CA ASP A 314 13.26 -31.17 -32.61
C ASP A 314 12.65 -30.56 -31.34
N ALA A 315 12.57 -31.37 -30.26
CA ALA A 315 12.07 -30.93 -28.96
C ALA A 315 13.02 -29.94 -28.27
N ALA A 316 14.34 -30.10 -28.46
CA ALA A 316 15.34 -29.16 -27.92
C ALA A 316 15.30 -27.82 -28.68
N GLU A 317 15.22 -27.86 -30.01
CA GLU A 317 15.08 -26.66 -30.84
C GLU A 317 13.79 -25.89 -30.55
N SER A 318 12.64 -26.58 -30.44
CA SER A 318 11.36 -25.97 -30.08
C SER A 318 11.39 -25.31 -28.70
N ASN A 319 12.09 -25.90 -27.73
CA ASN A 319 12.29 -25.31 -26.41
C ASN A 319 13.21 -24.08 -26.44
N ALA A 320 14.28 -24.10 -27.25
CA ALA A 320 15.15 -22.95 -27.46
C ALA A 320 14.44 -21.80 -28.17
N ALA A 321 13.62 -22.10 -29.18
CA ALA A 321 12.79 -21.12 -29.89
C ALA A 321 11.77 -20.45 -28.94
N TYR A 322 11.12 -21.21 -28.07
CA TYR A 322 10.24 -20.64 -27.03
C TYR A 322 11.02 -19.75 -26.05
N ALA A 323 12.20 -20.17 -25.61
CA ALA A 323 13.06 -19.39 -24.71
C ALA A 323 13.44 -18.04 -25.33
N ALA A 324 13.83 -18.03 -26.60
CA ALA A 324 14.16 -16.82 -27.34
C ALA A 324 12.95 -15.89 -27.49
N ALA A 325 11.76 -16.43 -27.80
CA ALA A 325 10.54 -15.65 -27.96
C ALA A 325 10.03 -15.04 -26.63
N GLU A 326 10.06 -15.79 -25.52
CA GLU A 326 9.70 -15.25 -24.19
C GLU A 326 10.70 -14.18 -23.74
N ARG A 327 12.01 -14.42 -23.97
CA ARG A 327 13.06 -13.43 -23.70
C ARG A 327 12.89 -12.14 -24.52
N GLN A 328 12.54 -12.24 -25.80
CA GLN A 328 12.30 -11.08 -26.65
C GLN A 328 11.11 -10.25 -26.15
N LEU A 329 10.00 -10.89 -25.75
CA LEU A 329 8.87 -10.18 -25.11
C LEU A 329 9.33 -9.46 -23.84
N PHE A 330 10.11 -10.13 -23.00
CA PHE A 330 10.63 -9.56 -21.77
C PHE A 330 11.54 -8.33 -22.03
N GLU A 331 12.50 -8.42 -22.95
CA GLU A 331 13.42 -7.32 -23.29
C GLU A 331 12.67 -6.09 -23.85
N VAL A 332 11.66 -6.31 -24.71
CA VAL A 332 10.78 -5.25 -25.23
C VAL A 332 9.96 -4.57 -24.11
N CYS A 333 9.53 -5.33 -23.10
CA CYS A 333 8.84 -4.76 -21.94
C CYS A 333 9.81 -3.99 -21.03
N LEU A 334 11.00 -4.54 -20.77
CA LEU A 334 12.05 -3.95 -19.92
C LEU A 334 12.52 -2.59 -20.43
N ALA A 335 12.61 -2.42 -21.75
CA ALA A 335 12.98 -1.16 -22.40
C ALA A 335 11.86 -0.08 -22.39
N SER A 336 10.65 -0.40 -21.92
CA SER A 336 9.53 0.55 -21.91
C SER A 336 9.62 1.58 -20.79
N SER A 337 9.07 2.78 -21.03
CA SER A 337 8.98 3.83 -20.00
C SER A 337 8.11 3.42 -18.80
N GLU A 338 7.05 2.61 -19.01
CA GLU A 338 6.27 1.98 -17.93
C GLU A 338 7.18 1.15 -17.00
N ALA A 339 8.03 0.30 -17.57
CA ALA A 339 8.90 -0.57 -16.79
C ALA A 339 9.97 0.23 -16.04
N GLN A 340 10.61 1.20 -16.70
CA GLN A 340 11.59 2.10 -16.06
C GLN A 340 10.98 2.86 -14.89
N ALA A 341 9.78 3.42 -15.06
CA ALA A 341 9.08 4.18 -14.04
C ALA A 341 8.62 3.30 -12.86
N SER A 342 8.07 2.12 -13.15
CA SER A 342 7.65 1.15 -12.12
C SER A 342 8.86 0.60 -11.33
N GLN A 343 10.01 0.41 -11.99
CA GLN A 343 11.26 0.03 -11.34
C GLN A 343 11.87 1.16 -10.50
N HIS A 344 11.77 2.42 -10.95
CA HIS A 344 12.14 3.58 -10.14
C HIS A 344 11.31 3.64 -8.86
N LEU A 345 9.98 3.58 -8.96
CA LEU A 345 9.10 3.56 -7.79
C LEU A 345 9.44 2.41 -6.84
N LEU A 346 9.69 1.21 -7.37
CA LEU A 346 10.11 0.10 -6.52
C LEU A 346 11.43 0.41 -5.82
N ARG A 347 12.45 0.91 -6.53
CA ARG A 347 13.73 1.29 -5.91
C ARG A 347 13.58 2.41 -4.89
N ALA A 348 12.68 3.36 -5.12
CA ALA A 348 12.33 4.44 -4.20
C ALA A 348 11.70 3.89 -2.90
N ALA A 349 10.62 3.13 -3.01
CA ALA A 349 9.95 2.47 -1.87
C ALA A 349 10.87 1.49 -1.11
N GLN A 350 11.89 0.99 -1.81
CA GLN A 350 12.96 0.21 -1.21
C GLN A 350 13.95 1.11 -0.45
N ARG A 351 14.45 2.20 -1.03
CA ARG A 351 15.38 3.11 -0.33
C ARG A 351 14.78 3.66 0.97
N THR A 352 13.54 4.15 0.95
CA THR A 352 12.83 4.71 2.13
C THR A 352 12.89 3.75 3.33
N SER A 353 12.52 2.49 3.10
CA SER A 353 12.50 1.40 4.09
C SER A 353 13.86 1.08 4.74
N ARG A 354 14.97 1.60 4.20
CA ARG A 354 16.35 1.32 4.62
C ARG A 354 17.27 2.53 4.77
N ALA A 355 16.84 3.75 4.47
CA ALA A 355 17.68 4.94 4.58
C ALA A 355 18.32 5.03 5.99
N TRP A 356 17.56 4.65 7.01
CA TRP A 356 17.97 4.55 8.41
C TRP A 356 19.03 3.47 8.71
N GLU A 357 19.05 2.32 8.00
CA GLU A 357 20.05 1.25 8.24
C GLU A 357 21.47 1.67 7.85
N LYS A 358 21.63 2.76 7.09
CA LYS A 358 22.94 3.32 6.72
C LYS A 358 23.44 4.37 7.71
N THR A 359 22.56 4.93 8.54
CA THR A 359 22.89 6.07 9.40
C THR A 359 23.82 5.67 10.55
N ASP A 360 23.82 4.39 10.93
CA ASP A 360 24.78 3.79 11.88
C ASP A 360 26.25 3.90 11.43
N ALA A 361 26.51 4.13 10.14
CA ALA A 361 27.87 4.27 9.60
C ALA A 361 28.42 5.71 9.63
N LEU A 362 27.62 6.70 10.07
CA LEU A 362 28.01 8.10 10.17
C LEU A 362 28.16 8.53 11.62
N THR A 363 29.40 8.53 12.10
CA THR A 363 29.80 9.14 13.38
C THR A 363 29.36 10.61 13.47
N PRO A 364 29.07 11.12 14.68
CA PRO A 364 28.31 12.37 14.90
C PRO A 364 29.14 13.66 14.72
N THR A 365 29.87 13.78 13.60
CA THR A 365 30.85 14.88 13.36
C THR A 365 30.58 15.73 12.11
N ALA A 366 29.54 15.45 11.32
CA ALA A 366 29.35 16.03 9.99
C ALA A 366 28.07 16.88 9.79
N LEU A 367 27.60 17.61 10.81
CA LEU A 367 26.60 18.69 10.66
C LEU A 367 26.95 19.90 11.56
N ARG A 368 27.94 20.69 11.13
CA ARG A 368 28.09 22.08 11.58
C ARG A 368 27.40 23.00 10.56
N PRO A 369 26.65 24.03 10.99
CA PRO A 369 26.17 25.06 10.07
C PRO A 369 27.35 25.88 9.52
N PRO A 370 27.24 26.46 8.32
CA PRO A 370 28.26 27.37 7.80
C PRO A 370 28.21 28.68 8.62
N VAL A 371 29.24 28.89 9.45
CA VAL A 371 29.39 30.14 10.19
C VAL A 371 29.86 31.23 9.22
N SER A 372 29.08 32.30 9.12
CA SER A 372 29.45 33.49 8.34
C SER A 372 30.60 34.26 9.02
N SER A 373 31.48 34.81 8.19
CA SER A 373 32.70 35.50 8.60
C SER A 373 32.44 36.85 9.28
N LEU A 374 33.05 37.08 10.44
CA LEU A 374 33.29 38.39 11.04
C LEU A 374 34.76 38.48 11.53
N PRO A 375 35.35 39.69 11.63
CA PRO A 375 36.80 39.89 11.61
C PRO A 375 37.49 39.66 12.97
N PRO A 376 38.84 39.47 12.98
CA PRO A 376 39.58 39.21 14.20
C PRO A 376 40.00 40.51 14.89
N SER A 377 39.56 40.70 16.14
CA SER A 377 40.35 41.34 17.22
C SER A 377 39.54 41.44 18.52
N VAL A 378 40.11 40.89 19.59
CA VAL A 378 40.36 41.50 20.91
C VAL A 378 40.77 40.35 21.84
N ASP A 379 41.99 40.41 22.36
CA ASP A 379 42.49 39.44 23.34
C ASP A 379 41.76 39.60 24.68
N VAL A 380 41.29 38.48 25.24
CA VAL A 380 40.97 38.38 26.67
C VAL A 380 41.74 37.19 27.24
N VAL A 381 42.59 37.50 28.22
CA VAL A 381 43.61 36.59 28.75
C VAL A 381 43.04 35.67 29.83
N ALA A 382 43.35 34.38 29.68
CA ALA A 382 43.44 33.31 30.70
C ALA A 382 42.32 33.14 31.75
N THR A 383 41.77 31.92 31.82
CA THR A 383 42.17 31.00 32.90
C THR A 383 41.83 29.55 32.56
N THR A 384 42.87 28.70 32.49
CA THR A 384 42.71 27.27 32.20
C THR A 384 42.37 26.52 33.48
N THR A 385 41.08 26.21 33.69
CA THR A 385 40.64 25.33 34.79
C THR A 385 40.26 23.97 34.23
N THR A 386 41.18 23.01 34.31
CA THR A 386 41.00 21.64 33.82
C THR A 386 40.09 20.84 34.75
N THR A 387 38.77 20.96 34.59
CA THR A 387 37.82 19.97 35.11
C THR A 387 37.73 18.79 34.15
N THR A 388 38.44 17.72 34.47
CA THR A 388 38.33 16.39 33.85
C THR A 388 36.99 15.73 34.23
N THR A 389 35.88 16.21 33.68
CA THR A 389 34.62 15.46 33.68
C THR A 389 34.72 14.32 32.67
N SER A 390 34.86 13.11 33.22
CA SER A 390 34.81 11.81 32.54
C SER A 390 33.81 11.77 31.37
N ALA A 391 34.29 11.37 30.19
CA ALA A 391 33.45 11.10 29.01
C ALA A 391 32.74 9.73 29.06
N ALA A 392 32.76 9.02 30.20
CA ALA A 392 32.33 7.63 30.31
C ALA A 392 30.83 7.40 30.62
N HIS A 393 30.00 8.44 30.70
CA HIS A 393 28.56 8.32 31.05
C HIS A 393 27.58 8.49 29.85
N VAL A 394 28.06 8.35 28.61
CA VAL A 394 27.21 8.46 27.42
C VAL A 394 26.78 7.09 26.86
N ASP A 395 27.57 6.03 27.01
CA ASP A 395 27.31 4.73 26.35
C ASP A 395 26.35 3.79 27.12
N GLU A 396 26.28 3.82 28.45
CA GLU A 396 25.42 2.90 29.23
C GLU A 396 23.92 3.02 28.86
N ARG A 397 23.48 4.20 28.40
CA ARG A 397 22.08 4.44 27.99
C ARG A 397 21.69 3.73 26.69
N ALA A 398 22.66 3.43 25.82
CA ALA A 398 22.40 2.73 24.56
C ALA A 398 22.21 1.22 24.79
N GLU A 399 23.02 0.62 25.68
CA GLU A 399 23.00 -0.82 25.93
C GLU A 399 21.78 -1.29 26.74
N GLU A 400 21.37 -0.56 27.79
CA GLU A 400 20.14 -0.90 28.55
C GLU A 400 18.85 -0.75 27.72
N CYS A 401 18.87 0.04 26.63
CA CYS A 401 17.71 0.26 25.77
C CYS A 401 17.45 -0.86 24.74
N GLY A 402 18.21 -1.96 24.76
CA GLY A 402 18.08 -3.11 23.84
C GLY A 402 16.77 -3.92 23.93
N LEU A 403 15.85 -3.58 24.83
CA LEU A 403 14.53 -4.21 24.94
C LEU A 403 13.58 -3.74 23.83
N GLY A 404 13.06 -4.68 23.04
CA GLY A 404 12.06 -4.41 21.99
C GLY A 404 10.76 -3.75 22.51
N LEU A 405 10.01 -3.12 21.60
CA LEU A 405 8.69 -2.54 21.91
C LEU A 405 7.68 -3.65 22.19
N ARG A 406 7.36 -3.91 23.46
CA ARG A 406 6.46 -5.00 23.89
C ARG A 406 5.07 -4.49 24.26
N LYS A 407 4.99 -3.32 24.90
CA LYS A 407 3.73 -2.72 25.36
C LYS A 407 3.48 -1.38 24.68
N VAL A 408 2.40 -1.28 23.93
CA VAL A 408 2.05 -0.10 23.13
C VAL A 408 0.64 0.38 23.49
N ALA A 409 0.48 1.68 23.74
CA ALA A 409 -0.82 2.33 23.90
C ALA A 409 -1.17 3.22 22.71
N VAL A 410 -2.46 3.27 22.37
CA VAL A 410 -3.05 4.15 21.36
C VAL A 410 -4.18 4.93 22.05
N MET A 411 -4.07 6.26 22.10
CA MET A 411 -5.08 7.14 22.67
C MET A 411 -6.00 7.68 21.58
N GLY A 412 -7.31 7.52 21.77
CA GLY A 412 -8.37 7.75 20.78
C GLY A 412 -8.76 6.45 20.07
N ALA A 413 -10.03 6.04 20.19
CA ALA A 413 -10.62 4.90 19.46
C ALA A 413 -11.34 5.32 18.16
N GLY A 414 -11.11 6.54 17.68
CA GLY A 414 -11.54 6.99 16.37
C GLY A 414 -10.94 6.17 15.21
N ARG A 415 -11.36 6.49 13.98
CA ARG A 415 -11.02 5.75 12.74
C ARG A 415 -9.52 5.43 12.62
N GLN A 416 -8.65 6.42 12.84
CA GLN A 416 -7.20 6.21 12.80
C GLN A 416 -6.70 5.33 13.96
N GLY A 417 -7.03 5.66 15.21
CA GLY A 417 -6.57 4.90 16.38
C GLY A 417 -6.94 3.41 16.34
N ALA A 418 -8.18 3.08 15.97
CA ALA A 418 -8.60 1.69 15.76
C ALA A 418 -7.80 0.98 14.65
N SER A 419 -7.52 1.66 13.53
CA SER A 419 -6.71 1.11 12.43
C SER A 419 -5.22 0.94 12.80
N ILE A 420 -4.67 1.82 13.64
CA ILE A 420 -3.30 1.75 14.17
C ILE A 420 -3.19 0.59 15.18
N ALA A 421 -4.13 0.47 16.11
CA ALA A 421 -4.18 -0.66 17.03
C ALA A 421 -4.28 -2.00 16.28
N LEU A 422 -5.12 -2.07 15.25
CA LEU A 422 -5.25 -3.23 14.37
C LEU A 422 -3.94 -3.54 13.61
N LEU A 423 -3.22 -2.51 13.14
CA LEU A 423 -1.92 -2.66 12.51
C LEU A 423 -0.89 -3.26 13.49
N LEU A 424 -0.77 -2.70 14.70
CA LEU A 424 0.18 -3.15 15.72
C LEU A 424 -0.02 -4.62 16.10
N LEU A 425 -1.28 -5.10 16.19
CA LEU A 425 -1.60 -6.51 16.48
C LEU A 425 -1.03 -7.51 15.46
N TRP A 426 -0.71 -7.09 14.23
CA TRP A 426 -0.08 -7.98 13.24
C TRP A 426 1.34 -8.38 13.61
N GLN A 427 2.05 -7.51 14.35
CA GLN A 427 3.38 -7.79 14.86
C GLN A 427 3.28 -8.71 16.09
N ARG A 428 4.13 -9.74 16.14
CA ARG A 428 4.12 -10.78 17.18
C ARG A 428 4.87 -10.39 18.44
N ASP A 429 5.91 -9.56 18.27
CA ASP A 429 6.82 -9.15 19.34
C ASP A 429 6.16 -8.13 20.31
N ILE A 430 5.03 -7.55 19.90
CA ILE A 430 4.16 -6.72 20.76
C ILE A 430 3.27 -7.65 21.58
N GLU A 431 3.58 -7.78 22.87
CA GLU A 431 2.83 -8.58 23.84
C GLU A 431 1.44 -7.98 24.15
N GLN A 432 1.33 -6.64 24.14
CA GLN A 432 0.11 -5.93 24.53
C GLN A 432 -0.13 -4.66 23.72
N VAL A 433 -1.35 -4.52 23.18
CA VAL A 433 -1.86 -3.28 22.56
C VAL A 433 -3.03 -2.76 23.38
N VAL A 434 -2.91 -1.53 23.88
CA VAL A 434 -3.91 -0.87 24.73
C VAL A 434 -4.60 0.25 23.94
N LEU A 435 -5.90 0.13 23.69
CA LEU A 435 -6.71 1.19 23.09
C LEU A 435 -7.39 2.00 24.20
N ILE A 436 -7.12 3.31 24.26
CA ILE A 436 -7.64 4.21 25.29
C ILE A 436 -8.65 5.16 24.67
N GLU A 437 -9.86 5.25 25.21
CA GLU A 437 -10.90 6.17 24.76
C GLU A 437 -11.80 6.58 25.93
N SER A 438 -12.15 7.86 26.03
CA SER A 438 -12.99 8.39 27.11
C SER A 438 -14.47 8.08 26.90
N ASP A 439 -14.92 7.99 25.65
CA ASP A 439 -16.29 7.58 25.31
C ASP A 439 -16.41 6.04 25.18
N ALA A 440 -17.05 5.43 26.18
CA ALA A 440 -17.34 3.99 26.20
C ALA A 440 -18.16 3.49 25.00
N GLN A 441 -18.98 4.33 24.36
CA GLN A 441 -19.71 3.96 23.14
C GLN A 441 -18.77 3.84 21.94
N LEU A 442 -17.92 4.84 21.70
CA LEU A 442 -16.92 4.81 20.63
C LEU A 442 -15.91 3.68 20.84
N GLN A 443 -15.42 3.52 22.07
CA GLN A 443 -14.55 2.41 22.48
C GLN A 443 -15.18 1.05 22.13
N GLY A 444 -16.43 0.82 22.55
CA GLY A 444 -17.15 -0.42 22.29
C GLY A 444 -17.43 -0.66 20.81
N GLN A 445 -17.70 0.40 20.03
CA GLN A 445 -17.84 0.31 18.57
C GLN A 445 -16.53 -0.09 17.90
N ALA A 446 -15.41 0.53 18.26
CA ALA A 446 -14.09 0.26 17.71
C ALA A 446 -13.65 -1.19 17.95
N VAL A 447 -13.80 -1.70 19.18
CA VAL A 447 -13.46 -3.09 19.52
C VAL A 447 -14.30 -4.08 18.71
N ARG A 448 -15.63 -3.87 18.60
CA ARG A 448 -16.50 -4.73 17.77
C ARG A 448 -16.12 -4.69 16.28
N ALA A 449 -15.75 -3.53 15.75
CA ALA A 449 -15.31 -3.39 14.37
C ALA A 449 -13.98 -4.13 14.10
N MET A 450 -13.00 -4.01 15.00
CA MET A 450 -11.73 -4.74 14.92
C MET A 450 -11.94 -6.26 15.01
N GLU A 451 -12.80 -6.73 15.92
CA GLU A 451 -13.13 -8.15 16.04
C GLU A 451 -13.84 -8.69 14.79
N ALA A 452 -14.83 -7.97 14.26
CA ALA A 452 -15.54 -8.33 13.04
C ALA A 452 -14.59 -8.43 11.84
N PHE A 453 -13.63 -7.50 11.71
CA PHE A 453 -12.61 -7.54 10.66
C PHE A 453 -11.70 -8.79 10.77
N LEU A 454 -11.21 -9.12 11.96
CA LEU A 454 -10.36 -10.29 12.18
C LEU A 454 -11.12 -11.60 11.92
N ARG A 455 -12.34 -11.74 12.46
CA ARG A 455 -13.22 -12.89 12.21
C ARG A 455 -13.57 -13.02 10.71
N GLY A 456 -13.85 -11.91 10.02
CA GLY A 456 -14.07 -11.88 8.58
C GLY A 456 -12.89 -12.41 7.76
N ARG A 457 -11.64 -12.11 8.17
CA ARG A 457 -10.45 -12.69 7.53
C ARG A 457 -10.27 -14.19 7.80
N VAL A 458 -10.76 -14.71 8.92
CA VAL A 458 -10.80 -16.16 9.20
C VAL A 458 -11.84 -16.86 8.31
N ALA A 459 -13.05 -16.28 8.22
CA ALA A 459 -14.11 -16.78 7.33
C ALA A 459 -13.67 -16.80 5.86
N ALA A 460 -12.98 -15.74 5.40
CA ALA A 460 -12.36 -15.66 4.07
C ALA A 460 -11.12 -16.57 3.89
N HIS A 461 -10.74 -17.36 4.90
CA HIS A 461 -9.56 -18.22 4.94
C HIS A 461 -8.22 -17.50 4.68
N ARG A 462 -8.14 -16.20 4.97
CA ARG A 462 -6.94 -15.35 4.86
C ARG A 462 -6.15 -15.27 6.18
N LEU A 463 -6.75 -15.71 7.28
CA LEU A 463 -6.18 -15.76 8.63
C LEU A 463 -6.53 -17.10 9.30
N SER A 464 -5.62 -17.68 10.08
CA SER A 464 -5.91 -18.88 10.89
C SER A 464 -6.64 -18.51 12.18
N GLN A 465 -7.57 -19.37 12.62
CA GLN A 465 -8.36 -19.14 13.84
C GLN A 465 -7.48 -18.87 15.08
N HIS A 466 -6.49 -19.74 15.36
CA HIS A 466 -5.54 -19.54 16.46
C HIS A 466 -4.83 -18.17 16.42
N ARG A 467 -4.51 -17.63 15.22
CA ARG A 467 -3.87 -16.30 15.12
C ARG A 467 -4.87 -15.16 15.38
N CYS A 468 -6.13 -15.34 15.01
CA CYS A 468 -7.20 -14.41 15.34
C CYS A 468 -7.42 -14.33 16.86
N GLU A 469 -7.56 -15.49 17.51
CA GLU A 469 -7.70 -15.60 18.97
C GLU A 469 -6.49 -15.01 19.70
N ASP A 470 -5.27 -15.25 19.20
CA ASP A 470 -4.07 -14.61 19.75
C ASP A 470 -4.10 -13.07 19.67
N MET A 471 -4.43 -12.51 18.50
CA MET A 471 -4.52 -11.06 18.32
C MET A 471 -5.59 -10.44 19.23
N LEU A 472 -6.73 -11.12 19.42
CA LEU A 472 -7.80 -10.66 20.31
C LEU A 472 -7.40 -10.71 21.79
N ARG A 473 -6.61 -11.70 22.23
CA ARG A 473 -6.09 -11.76 23.62
C ARG A 473 -5.09 -10.65 23.94
N ARG A 474 -4.33 -10.18 22.94
CA ARG A 474 -3.33 -9.10 23.09
C ARG A 474 -3.93 -7.69 23.05
N LEU A 475 -5.15 -7.54 22.52
CA LEU A 475 -5.90 -6.30 22.52
C LEU A 475 -6.58 -6.09 23.89
N ARG A 476 -6.30 -4.96 24.53
CA ARG A 476 -7.10 -4.45 25.66
C ARG A 476 -7.65 -3.09 25.30
N ALA A 477 -8.90 -2.83 25.65
CA ALA A 477 -9.49 -1.50 25.57
C ALA A 477 -9.83 -1.02 26.98
N THR A 478 -9.50 0.23 27.29
CA THR A 478 -9.70 0.83 28.62
C THR A 478 -10.08 2.30 28.52
N GLY A 479 -10.95 2.78 29.39
CA GLY A 479 -11.21 4.21 29.54
C GLY A 479 -12.53 4.47 30.24
N ASP A 480 -12.59 5.62 30.91
CA ASP A 480 -13.73 6.11 31.68
C ASP A 480 -13.63 7.64 31.66
N PRO A 481 -14.72 8.40 31.47
CA PRO A 481 -14.72 9.85 31.59
C PRO A 481 -14.06 10.39 32.88
N ASN A 482 -14.12 9.63 33.97
CA ASN A 482 -13.54 9.98 35.28
C ASN A 482 -12.04 9.65 35.38
N THR A 483 -11.51 8.73 34.57
CA THR A 483 -10.09 8.34 34.55
C THR A 483 -9.54 8.27 33.11
N PRO A 484 -9.43 9.43 32.42
CA PRO A 484 -8.98 9.47 31.02
C PRO A 484 -7.54 8.98 30.80
N PHE A 485 -6.72 9.01 31.86
CA PHE A 485 -5.35 8.47 31.85
C PHE A 485 -5.26 7.27 32.82
N PRO A 486 -5.39 6.02 32.34
CA PRO A 486 -5.32 4.84 33.20
C PRO A 486 -3.88 4.61 33.72
N PRO A 487 -3.70 4.09 34.96
CA PRO A 487 -2.37 3.87 35.55
C PRO A 487 -1.51 2.87 34.77
N LEU A 488 -2.12 2.07 33.90
CA LEU A 488 -1.44 1.16 32.97
C LEU A 488 -0.46 1.89 32.03
N LEU A 489 -0.67 3.19 31.76
CA LEU A 489 0.22 4.02 30.94
C LEU A 489 1.66 4.08 31.47
N ALA A 490 1.86 3.96 32.78
CA ALA A 490 3.17 4.10 33.42
C ALA A 490 4.25 3.13 32.88
N ASP A 491 3.83 1.92 32.46
CA ASP A 491 4.71 0.85 31.96
C ASP A 491 4.73 0.72 30.42
N MET A 492 4.10 1.62 29.66
CA MET A 492 4.09 1.55 28.20
C MET A 492 5.46 1.92 27.61
N ASP A 493 5.92 1.18 26.58
CA ASP A 493 7.16 1.49 25.86
C ASP A 493 6.95 2.55 24.78
N LEU A 494 5.74 2.63 24.23
CA LEU A 494 5.34 3.54 23.16
C LEU A 494 3.88 3.98 23.39
N VAL A 495 3.62 5.29 23.28
CA VAL A 495 2.27 5.86 23.31
C VAL A 495 2.03 6.64 22.03
N LEU A 496 0.98 6.30 21.28
CA LEU A 496 0.52 7.03 20.10
C LEU A 496 -0.75 7.81 20.44
N GLU A 497 -0.73 9.11 20.19
CA GLU A 497 -1.82 10.04 20.47
C GLU A 497 -2.58 10.37 19.17
N CYS A 498 -3.86 10.00 19.09
CA CYS A 498 -4.73 10.15 17.92
C CYS A 498 -5.97 11.02 18.20
N ALA A 499 -5.84 12.05 19.04
CA ALA A 499 -6.88 13.03 19.35
C ALA A 499 -7.00 14.10 18.24
N PRO A 500 -8.08 14.92 18.25
CA PRO A 500 -8.32 15.95 17.24
C PRO A 500 -7.18 16.94 16.99
N GLU A 501 -7.19 17.58 15.81
CA GLU A 501 -6.19 18.56 15.35
C GLU A 501 -6.32 19.92 16.07
N VAL A 502 -6.19 19.92 17.40
CA VAL A 502 -6.19 21.09 18.29
C VAL A 502 -4.92 21.07 19.15
N LEU A 503 -4.01 22.01 18.91
CA LEU A 503 -2.69 22.06 19.57
C LEU A 503 -2.77 22.07 21.10
N ALA A 504 -3.64 22.90 21.68
CA ALA A 504 -3.83 22.98 23.12
C ALA A 504 -4.30 21.65 23.74
N LEU A 505 -5.12 20.86 23.03
CA LEU A 505 -5.56 19.55 23.49
C LEU A 505 -4.39 18.55 23.48
N LYS A 506 -3.62 18.49 22.38
CA LYS A 506 -2.45 17.62 22.29
C LYS A 506 -1.39 18.00 23.32
N GLN A 507 -1.08 19.28 23.50
CA GLN A 507 -0.18 19.77 24.54
C GLN A 507 -0.63 19.34 25.95
N ASN A 508 -1.92 19.46 26.27
CA ASN A 508 -2.46 18.98 27.55
C ASN A 508 -2.27 17.46 27.71
N ILE A 509 -2.54 16.65 26.68
CA ILE A 509 -2.32 15.20 26.71
C ILE A 509 -0.85 14.87 26.95
N PHE A 510 0.07 15.48 26.22
CA PHE A 510 1.51 15.24 26.32
C PHE A 510 2.08 15.65 27.69
N ALA A 511 1.59 16.74 28.28
CA ALA A 511 1.96 17.17 29.63
C ALA A 511 1.52 16.16 30.72
N HIS A 512 0.36 15.51 30.56
CA HIS A 512 -0.08 14.44 31.47
C HIS A 512 0.74 13.16 31.26
N LEU A 513 0.99 12.76 30.01
CA LEU A 513 1.81 11.59 29.67
C LEU A 513 3.25 11.72 30.21
N ASP A 514 3.87 12.91 30.10
CA ASP A 514 5.24 13.15 30.60
C ASP A 514 5.37 12.94 32.11
N ASN A 515 4.33 13.25 32.88
CA ASN A 515 4.30 13.05 34.34
C ASN A 515 3.99 11.59 34.73
N MET A 516 3.32 10.80 33.89
CA MET A 516 2.89 9.43 34.22
C MET A 516 3.81 8.33 33.68
N CYS A 517 4.33 8.48 32.45
CA CYS A 517 5.05 7.40 31.76
C CYS A 517 6.54 7.35 32.16
N LYS A 518 7.09 6.12 32.26
CA LYS A 518 8.53 5.88 32.51
C LYS A 518 9.42 6.67 31.52
N ARG A 519 10.65 7.02 31.95
CA ARG A 519 11.59 7.84 31.15
C ARG A 519 12.09 7.20 29.84
N SER A 520 11.81 5.92 29.60
CA SER A 520 12.14 5.22 28.34
C SER A 520 10.98 5.18 27.34
N THR A 521 9.79 5.68 27.70
CA THR A 521 8.62 5.72 26.82
C THR A 521 8.79 6.74 25.69
N ILE A 522 8.58 6.29 24.45
CA ILE A 522 8.49 7.17 23.27
C ILE A 522 7.06 7.72 23.16
N PHE A 523 6.93 9.02 22.88
CA PHE A 523 5.64 9.66 22.59
C PHE A 523 5.51 10.00 21.11
N VAL A 524 4.44 9.53 20.48
CA VAL A 524 4.11 9.80 19.07
C VAL A 524 2.86 10.65 18.98
N SER A 525 2.98 11.83 18.35
CA SER A 525 1.81 12.61 17.93
C SER A 525 1.35 12.10 16.57
N VAL A 526 0.12 11.57 16.48
CA VAL A 526 -0.51 11.30 15.19
C VAL A 526 -1.23 12.57 14.74
N SER A 527 -0.59 13.29 13.83
CA SER A 527 -1.06 14.54 13.24
C SER A 527 -0.64 14.62 11.78
N SER A 528 -1.40 15.41 11.02
CA SER A 528 -1.22 15.72 9.61
C SER A 528 -0.89 17.19 9.36
N SER A 529 -1.02 18.05 10.39
CA SER A 529 -0.97 19.51 10.27
C SER A 529 -0.08 20.24 11.27
N GLN A 530 0.11 19.70 12.48
CA GLN A 530 0.79 20.41 13.56
C GLN A 530 2.29 20.15 13.55
N ASP A 531 3.06 21.16 13.96
CA ASP A 531 4.49 21.00 14.17
C ASP A 531 4.75 20.18 15.45
N VAL A 532 5.53 19.10 15.32
CA VAL A 532 5.96 18.25 16.43
C VAL A 532 6.75 19.06 17.46
N ASN A 533 7.46 20.11 17.05
CA ASN A 533 8.21 20.96 17.96
C ASN A 533 7.30 21.66 18.99
N ASP A 534 6.13 22.14 18.56
CA ASP A 534 5.16 22.83 19.42
C ASP A 534 4.46 21.87 20.39
N VAL A 535 4.27 20.61 19.98
CA VAL A 535 3.76 19.53 20.86
C VAL A 535 4.84 19.06 21.84
N ALA A 536 6.11 19.00 21.41
CA ALA A 536 7.24 18.59 22.25
C ALA A 536 7.59 19.63 23.33
N ALA A 537 7.37 20.91 23.05
CA ALA A 537 7.74 22.05 23.91
C ALA A 537 7.18 22.00 25.34
N VAL A 538 6.04 21.33 25.57
CA VAL A 538 5.43 21.17 26.90
C VAL A 538 5.93 19.96 27.68
N THR A 539 6.83 19.17 27.09
CA THR A 539 7.40 17.96 27.73
C THR A 539 8.82 18.23 28.24
N ARG A 540 9.22 17.54 29.31
CA ARG A 540 10.60 17.53 29.83
C ARG A 540 11.54 16.63 29.01
N ARG A 541 11.02 15.99 27.95
CA ARG A 541 11.70 14.96 27.14
C ARG A 541 11.54 15.18 25.62
N PRO A 542 11.75 16.39 25.07
CA PRO A 542 11.45 16.68 23.66
C PRO A 542 12.23 15.79 22.67
N GLY A 543 13.36 15.22 23.08
CA GLY A 543 14.11 14.22 22.29
C GLY A 543 13.37 12.89 22.03
N GLN A 544 12.41 12.54 22.90
CA GLN A 544 11.59 11.32 22.80
C GLN A 544 10.19 11.57 22.20
N VAL A 545 9.94 12.79 21.71
CA VAL A 545 8.71 13.17 21.00
C VAL A 545 8.96 13.18 19.49
N VAL A 546 8.03 12.60 18.75
CA VAL A 546 8.12 12.46 17.27
C VAL A 546 6.72 12.47 16.66
N GLY A 547 6.57 12.96 15.44
CA GLY A 547 5.30 12.95 14.72
C GLY A 547 5.19 11.75 13.78
N ILE A 548 3.98 11.19 13.62
CA ILE A 548 3.68 10.23 12.56
C ILE A 548 2.39 10.63 11.84
N SER A 549 2.45 10.74 10.51
CA SER A 549 1.28 10.92 9.65
C SER A 549 0.95 9.62 8.91
N PHE A 550 -0.22 9.05 9.20
CA PHE A 550 -0.79 7.92 8.46
C PHE A 550 -1.75 8.43 7.39
N PHE A 551 -1.54 8.02 6.14
CA PHE A 551 -2.41 8.38 5.02
C PHE A 551 -3.61 7.44 4.95
N GLY A 552 -4.82 7.98 5.08
CA GLY A 552 -6.06 7.19 5.20
C GLY A 552 -6.09 6.31 6.47
N PRO A 553 -6.95 5.27 6.52
CA PRO A 553 -6.87 4.25 7.57
C PRO A 553 -5.50 3.57 7.56
N ALA A 554 -4.84 3.49 8.72
CA ALA A 554 -3.44 3.06 8.84
C ALA A 554 -3.21 1.58 8.48
N ASP A 555 -4.27 0.78 8.38
CA ASP A 555 -4.21 -0.58 7.88
C ASP A 555 -4.11 -0.66 6.34
N HIS A 556 -4.55 0.38 5.62
CA HIS A 556 -4.63 0.43 4.16
C HIS A 556 -3.36 0.98 3.48
N SER A 557 -2.94 2.23 3.76
CA SER A 557 -1.79 2.83 3.07
C SER A 557 -0.47 2.12 3.41
N PRO A 558 0.38 1.78 2.43
CA PRO A 558 1.70 1.22 2.71
C PRO A 558 2.69 2.32 3.18
N VAL A 559 2.48 3.59 2.84
CA VAL A 559 3.40 4.69 3.22
C VAL A 559 2.98 5.32 4.54
N VAL A 560 3.98 5.67 5.35
CA VAL A 560 3.85 6.38 6.63
C VAL A 560 4.92 7.46 6.68
N GLU A 561 4.56 8.70 7.02
CA GLU A 561 5.52 9.80 7.16
C GLU A 561 5.88 9.98 8.65
N VAL A 562 7.18 10.01 8.96
CA VAL A 562 7.75 10.16 10.30
C VAL A 562 8.41 11.52 10.38
N MET A 563 7.78 12.44 11.12
CA MET A 563 8.21 13.83 11.26
C MET A 563 9.17 13.96 12.43
N ARG A 564 10.44 14.22 12.12
CA ARG A 564 11.52 14.40 13.10
C ARG A 564 11.54 15.86 13.60
N GLY A 565 11.24 16.07 14.87
CA GLY A 565 11.41 17.36 15.55
C GLY A 565 12.89 17.75 15.66
N ALA A 566 13.16 19.03 15.89
CA ALA A 566 14.52 19.57 15.99
C ALA A 566 15.32 18.96 17.15
N ALA A 567 14.64 18.59 18.24
CA ALA A 567 15.22 17.91 19.39
C ALA A 567 15.23 16.38 19.27
N THR A 568 14.45 15.78 18.35
CA THR A 568 14.19 14.33 18.31
C THR A 568 15.46 13.51 18.07
N GLU A 569 15.73 12.59 18.98
CA GLU A 569 16.94 11.76 19.03
C GLU A 569 16.95 10.68 17.93
N GLY A 570 18.13 10.32 17.44
CA GLY A 570 18.29 9.40 16.31
C GLY A 570 17.73 8.00 16.58
N TRP A 571 17.97 7.44 17.76
CA TRP A 571 17.51 6.10 18.16
C TRP A 571 15.98 6.00 18.23
N VAL A 572 15.27 7.10 18.53
CA VAL A 572 13.79 7.14 18.55
C VAL A 572 13.25 6.95 17.14
N VAL A 573 13.84 7.67 16.18
CA VAL A 573 13.50 7.53 14.75
C VAL A 573 13.84 6.12 14.27
N GLU A 574 15.08 5.65 14.51
CA GLU A 574 15.53 4.30 14.12
C GLU A 574 14.58 3.19 14.63
N ARG A 575 14.19 3.26 15.91
CA ARG A 575 13.30 2.28 16.54
C ARG A 575 11.90 2.27 15.93
N LEU A 576 11.36 3.43 15.56
CA LEU A 576 10.07 3.53 14.86
C LEU A 576 10.17 3.10 13.39
N MET A 577 11.25 3.46 12.68
CA MET A 577 11.51 2.98 11.32
C MET A 577 11.58 1.45 11.30
N ARG A 578 12.30 0.83 12.25
CA ARG A 578 12.38 -0.63 12.41
C ARG A 578 11.00 -1.25 12.66
N LEU A 579 10.16 -0.67 13.54
CA LEU A 579 8.80 -1.13 13.79
C LEU A 579 7.91 -1.05 12.52
N LEU A 580 7.92 0.09 11.83
CA LEU A 580 7.11 0.32 10.63
C LEU A 580 7.53 -0.61 9.49
N SER A 581 8.84 -0.83 9.29
CA SER A 581 9.35 -1.82 8.34
C SER A 581 8.96 -3.27 8.69
N GLN A 582 8.98 -3.66 9.97
CA GLN A 582 8.46 -4.96 10.42
C GLN A 582 6.97 -5.13 10.11
N LEU A 583 6.19 -4.05 10.23
CA LEU A 583 4.77 -3.98 9.87
C LEU A 583 4.52 -3.98 8.35
N ASN A 584 5.57 -4.11 7.51
CA ASN A 584 5.53 -4.02 6.04
C ASN A 584 5.00 -2.66 5.54
N ARG A 585 5.32 -1.57 6.26
CA ARG A 585 5.12 -0.19 5.80
C ARG A 585 6.42 0.35 5.19
N TYR A 586 6.27 1.41 4.39
CA TYR A 586 7.34 2.22 3.83
C TYR A 586 7.41 3.52 4.62
N PRO A 587 8.19 3.58 5.70
CA PRO A 587 8.35 4.79 6.48
C PRO A 587 9.26 5.77 5.74
N ILE A 588 8.90 7.05 5.77
CA ILE A 588 9.62 8.18 5.16
C ILE A 588 9.96 9.16 6.26
N VAL A 589 11.18 9.71 6.28
CA VAL A 589 11.58 10.70 7.28
C VAL A 589 11.49 12.09 6.69
N SER A 590 10.71 12.97 7.31
CA SER A 590 10.67 14.40 7.02
C SER A 590 11.08 15.20 8.25
N ARG A 591 11.57 16.42 8.04
CA ARG A 591 11.78 17.37 9.13
C ARG A 591 10.42 17.92 9.58
N SER A 592 10.22 18.03 10.89
CA SER A 592 9.02 18.66 11.44
C SER A 592 8.92 20.12 11.02
N GLY A 593 7.71 20.50 10.64
CA GLY A 593 7.29 21.84 10.28
C GLY A 593 5.76 21.90 10.26
N HIS A 594 5.21 23.05 9.90
CA HIS A 594 3.76 23.20 9.76
C HIS A 594 3.25 22.45 8.53
N GLY A 595 2.58 21.33 8.79
CA GLY A 595 2.09 20.39 7.78
C GLY A 595 3.12 19.39 7.28
N CYS A 596 2.73 18.13 7.22
CA CYS A 596 3.55 17.07 6.65
C CYS A 596 3.66 17.19 5.12
N VAL A 597 4.68 16.55 4.53
CA VAL A 597 4.98 16.57 3.08
C VAL A 597 3.75 16.18 2.28
N GLY A 598 3.07 15.10 2.68
CA GLY A 598 1.86 14.67 2.01
C GLY A 598 0.73 15.72 2.08
N THR A 599 0.44 16.27 3.27
CA THR A 599 -0.62 17.27 3.41
C THR A 599 -0.36 18.52 2.57
N ARG A 600 0.89 19.01 2.50
CA ARG A 600 1.24 20.17 1.65
C ARG A 600 0.99 19.89 0.17
N LEU A 601 1.38 18.72 -0.34
CA LEU A 601 1.11 18.30 -1.73
C LEU A 601 -0.39 18.16 -2.02
N LEU A 602 -1.17 17.60 -1.08
CA LEU A 602 -2.62 17.45 -1.22
C LEU A 602 -3.32 18.81 -1.24
N LEU A 603 -2.94 19.74 -0.36
CA LEU A 603 -3.51 21.09 -0.33
C LEU A 603 -3.16 21.88 -1.60
N ALA A 604 -1.95 21.78 -2.12
CA ALA A 604 -1.57 22.41 -3.40
C ALA A 604 -2.45 21.91 -4.56
N ALA A 605 -2.80 20.63 -4.58
CA ALA A 605 -3.74 20.06 -5.54
C ALA A 605 -5.19 20.55 -5.33
N LEU A 606 -5.69 20.49 -4.08
CA LEU A 606 -7.05 20.87 -3.73
C LEU A 606 -7.33 22.35 -4.00
N TYR A 607 -6.41 23.26 -3.68
CA TYR A 607 -6.59 24.69 -3.96
C TYR A 607 -6.73 24.96 -5.47
N GLN A 608 -5.98 24.26 -6.32
CA GLN A 608 -6.14 24.37 -7.78
C GLN A 608 -7.43 23.73 -8.29
N ALA A 609 -7.94 22.70 -7.64
CA ALA A 609 -9.26 22.15 -7.94
C ALA A 609 -10.37 23.14 -7.55
N TYR A 610 -10.31 23.75 -6.37
CA TYR A 610 -11.30 24.72 -5.91
C TYR A 610 -11.36 25.99 -6.78
N THR A 611 -10.22 26.54 -7.23
CA THR A 611 -10.23 27.69 -8.17
C THR A 611 -10.89 27.32 -9.49
N MET A 612 -10.61 26.11 -10.03
CA MET A 612 -11.27 25.63 -11.24
C MET A 612 -12.79 25.44 -11.08
N LEU A 613 -13.31 25.12 -9.89
CA LEU A 613 -14.76 25.08 -9.63
C LEU A 613 -15.42 26.45 -9.79
N GLU A 614 -14.77 27.51 -9.31
CA GLU A 614 -15.23 28.89 -9.48
C GLU A 614 -15.16 29.35 -10.95
N ASP A 615 -14.11 28.95 -11.68
CA ASP A 615 -13.87 29.24 -13.11
C ASP A 615 -14.83 28.52 -14.08
N GLY A 616 -15.50 27.44 -13.70
CA GLY A 616 -16.40 26.72 -14.61
C GLY A 616 -16.51 25.20 -14.44
N CYS A 617 -15.51 24.55 -13.86
CA CYS A 617 -15.54 23.09 -13.68
C CYS A 617 -16.60 22.63 -12.67
N LEU A 618 -16.96 21.35 -12.78
CA LEU A 618 -17.69 20.58 -11.78
C LEU A 618 -16.75 19.59 -11.09
N PRO A 619 -16.99 19.19 -9.82
CA PRO A 619 -16.12 18.24 -9.11
C PRO A 619 -15.93 16.93 -9.87
N MET A 620 -17.02 16.39 -10.43
CA MET A 620 -17.00 15.17 -11.24
C MET A 620 -16.19 15.30 -12.54
N GLN A 621 -16.08 16.49 -13.14
CA GLN A 621 -15.24 16.69 -14.33
C GLN A 621 -13.75 16.65 -13.97
N ILE A 622 -13.37 17.22 -12.82
CA ILE A 622 -11.99 17.22 -12.34
C ILE A 622 -11.55 15.79 -11.99
N ASP A 623 -12.36 15.07 -11.20
CA ASP A 623 -12.08 13.69 -10.84
C ASP A 623 -12.09 12.77 -12.07
N PHE A 624 -12.99 12.98 -13.03
CA PHE A 624 -13.00 12.23 -14.29
C PHE A 624 -11.72 12.47 -15.12
N ALA A 625 -11.25 13.71 -15.26
CA ALA A 625 -10.02 14.02 -15.97
C ALA A 625 -8.79 13.36 -15.31
N LEU A 626 -8.70 13.42 -13.97
CA LEU A 626 -7.63 12.77 -13.22
C LEU A 626 -7.68 11.24 -13.37
N GLN A 627 -8.84 10.61 -13.26
CA GLN A 627 -9.00 9.14 -13.32
C GLN A 627 -8.93 8.57 -14.75
N LYS A 628 -9.52 9.23 -15.75
CA LYS A 628 -9.61 8.69 -17.12
C LYS A 628 -8.48 9.15 -18.02
N THR A 629 -8.10 10.42 -17.93
CA THR A 629 -7.10 11.02 -18.83
C THR A 629 -5.68 10.88 -18.27
N PHE A 630 -5.46 11.07 -16.97
CA PHE A 630 -4.13 10.88 -16.35
C PHE A 630 -3.91 9.51 -15.69
N ASN A 631 -4.99 8.89 -15.21
CA ASN A 631 -5.06 7.60 -14.52
C ASN A 631 -4.57 7.57 -13.07
N PHE A 632 -4.97 8.59 -12.30
CA PHE A 632 -5.04 8.46 -10.83
C PHE A 632 -5.99 7.30 -10.43
N THR A 633 -5.67 6.61 -9.34
CA THR A 633 -6.50 5.50 -8.83
C THR A 633 -7.78 5.95 -8.13
N GLN A 634 -7.82 7.21 -7.67
CA GLN A 634 -8.96 7.84 -6.99
C GLN A 634 -9.13 9.27 -7.50
N GLY A 635 -10.34 9.81 -7.34
CA GLY A 635 -10.59 11.24 -7.58
C GLY A 635 -9.98 12.09 -6.46
N LEU A 636 -9.74 13.38 -6.73
CA LEU A 636 -9.22 14.30 -5.72
C LEU A 636 -10.33 14.71 -4.73
N PHE A 637 -11.54 14.96 -5.23
CA PHE A 637 -12.71 15.20 -4.37
C PHE A 637 -13.21 13.89 -3.73
N GLU A 638 -13.12 12.77 -4.45
CA GLU A 638 -13.36 11.44 -3.88
C GLU A 638 -12.42 11.14 -2.71
N LEU A 639 -11.14 11.54 -2.79
CA LEU A 639 -10.16 11.41 -1.73
C LEU A 639 -10.46 12.36 -0.55
N GLU A 640 -10.88 13.60 -0.81
CA GLU A 640 -11.34 14.51 0.24
C GLU A 640 -12.55 13.95 1.00
N ASP A 641 -13.51 13.31 0.31
CA ASP A 641 -14.65 12.62 0.92
C ASP A 641 -14.26 11.37 1.75
N ILE A 642 -13.14 10.70 1.42
CA ILE A 642 -12.59 9.57 2.20
C ILE A 642 -11.99 10.08 3.52
N ILE A 643 -11.20 11.16 3.45
CA ILE A 643 -10.56 11.79 4.61
C ILE A 643 -11.64 12.39 5.53
N GLY A 644 -12.53 13.19 4.93
CA GLY A 644 -13.56 13.99 5.58
C GLY A 644 -13.31 15.49 5.35
N LEU A 645 -14.33 16.20 4.88
CA LEU A 645 -14.26 17.65 4.67
C LEU A 645 -13.98 18.39 5.98
N ASP A 646 -14.50 17.89 7.10
CA ASP A 646 -14.27 18.38 8.46
C ASP A 646 -12.78 18.37 8.85
N THR A 647 -12.13 17.25 8.57
CA THR A 647 -10.72 16.99 8.84
C THR A 647 -9.86 17.88 7.95
N THR A 648 -10.17 17.93 6.65
CA THR A 648 -9.48 18.81 5.69
C THR A 648 -9.68 20.29 6.01
N ALA A 649 -10.85 20.70 6.53
CA ALA A 649 -11.09 22.06 7.01
C ALA A 649 -10.29 22.40 8.28
N ALA A 650 -10.22 21.48 9.26
CA ALA A 650 -9.40 21.65 10.45
C ALA A 650 -7.92 21.78 10.11
N VAL A 651 -7.42 20.94 9.19
CA VAL A 651 -6.06 21.03 8.63
C VAL A 651 -5.83 22.39 7.96
N ARG A 652 -6.68 22.80 7.00
CA ARG A 652 -6.57 24.11 6.31
C ARG A 652 -6.60 25.30 7.28
N ALA A 653 -7.37 25.21 8.38
CA ALA A 653 -7.40 26.23 9.42
C ALA A 653 -6.13 26.23 10.31
N SER A 654 -5.59 25.04 10.62
CA SER A 654 -4.31 24.87 11.31
C SER A 654 -3.17 25.51 10.50
N MET A 655 -3.07 25.13 9.23
CA MET A 655 -2.12 25.67 8.25
C MET A 655 -2.14 27.21 8.20
N ARG A 656 -3.32 27.81 7.97
CA ARG A 656 -3.49 29.27 7.90
C ARG A 656 -2.97 30.00 9.15
N ARG A 657 -3.13 29.41 10.36
CA ARG A 657 -2.66 30.00 11.62
C ARG A 657 -1.15 29.91 11.78
N GLY A 658 -0.54 28.79 11.39
CA GLY A 658 0.92 28.61 11.40
C GLY A 658 1.66 29.68 10.58
N SER A 659 1.19 29.93 9.36
CA SER A 659 1.74 30.99 8.50
C SER A 659 1.59 32.40 9.07
N ALA A 660 0.54 32.69 9.85
CA ALA A 660 0.40 33.99 10.50
C ALA A 660 1.45 34.18 11.62
N GLY A 661 1.80 33.10 12.33
CA GLY A 661 2.81 33.11 13.39
C GLY A 661 4.24 33.36 12.89
N SER A 662 4.62 32.83 11.72
CA SER A 662 5.98 33.00 11.17
C SER A 662 6.29 34.47 10.83
N VAL A 663 5.30 35.23 10.36
CA VAL A 663 5.44 36.68 10.11
C VAL A 663 5.67 37.44 11.42
N SER A 664 4.96 37.08 12.49
CA SER A 664 5.10 37.72 13.80
C SER A 664 6.47 37.47 14.43
N ALA A 665 7.02 36.26 14.28
CA ALA A 665 8.37 35.93 14.76
C ALA A 665 9.47 36.70 13.99
N ALA A 666 9.34 36.84 12.66
CA ALA A 666 10.26 37.65 11.86
C ALA A 666 10.16 39.15 12.18
N ALA A 667 8.95 39.66 12.43
CA ALA A 667 8.72 41.04 12.83
C ALA A 667 9.25 41.36 14.25
N ALA A 668 9.16 40.42 15.18
CA ALA A 668 9.64 40.58 16.55
C ALA A 668 11.17 40.84 16.63
N VAL A 669 11.95 40.30 15.70
CA VAL A 669 13.41 40.52 15.62
C VAL A 669 13.77 41.94 15.12
N VAL A 670 12.84 42.62 14.43
CA VAL A 670 13.04 43.98 13.89
C VAL A 670 12.46 45.06 14.82
N SER A 671 11.61 44.69 15.79
CA SER A 671 10.87 45.62 16.65
C SER A 671 11.56 45.97 17.99
N ALA A 672 12.87 45.77 18.12
CA ALA A 672 13.61 46.01 19.36
C ALA A 672 13.96 47.50 19.63
N THR A 673 13.59 48.41 18.74
CA THR A 673 13.72 49.87 18.92
C THR A 673 12.53 50.60 18.31
N PHE A 674 11.61 51.09 19.14
CA PHE A 674 11.18 52.50 19.20
C PHE A 674 10.13 52.70 20.32
N SER A 675 10.07 53.92 20.85
CA SER A 675 9.26 54.30 22.02
C SER A 675 7.77 54.50 21.71
N GLU A 676 6.97 54.48 22.78
CA GLU A 676 5.51 54.59 22.78
C GLU A 676 4.96 55.81 22.01
N GLY A 677 3.75 55.67 21.44
CA GLY A 677 2.88 56.82 21.14
C GLY A 677 2.60 57.18 19.68
N GLN A 678 2.37 56.21 18.78
CA GLN A 678 1.72 56.50 17.49
C GLN A 678 0.83 55.35 17.02
N GLU A 679 -0.37 55.67 16.50
CA GLU A 679 -1.27 54.69 15.89
C GLU A 679 -0.64 54.11 14.61
N VAL A 680 -0.29 52.83 14.64
CA VAL A 680 0.28 52.14 13.48
C VAL A 680 -0.87 51.71 12.55
N PRO A 681 -0.96 52.23 11.31
CA PRO A 681 -1.91 51.69 10.35
C PRO A 681 -1.52 50.25 10.05
N VAL A 682 -2.49 49.33 10.10
CA VAL A 682 -2.26 47.91 9.79
C VAL A 682 -1.77 47.79 8.34
N ARG A 683 -0.46 47.66 8.19
CA ARG A 683 0.20 47.56 6.89
C ARG A 683 -0.19 46.21 6.28
N VAL A 684 -1.01 46.25 5.24
CA VAL A 684 -1.25 45.07 4.40
C VAL A 684 0.11 44.69 3.78
N PRO A 685 0.63 43.48 4.04
CA PRO A 685 1.95 43.08 3.54
C PRO A 685 1.97 43.04 2.01
N SER A 686 3.14 43.29 1.44
CA SER A 686 3.31 43.30 -0.02
C SER A 686 3.12 41.90 -0.61
N ALA A 687 2.87 41.82 -1.92
CA ALA A 687 2.76 40.53 -2.62
C ALA A 687 4.07 39.70 -2.55
N GLU A 688 5.22 40.35 -2.31
CA GLU A 688 6.51 39.69 -2.10
C GLU A 688 6.67 39.19 -0.66
N GLU A 689 6.21 39.94 0.35
CA GLU A 689 6.18 39.49 1.74
C GLU A 689 5.21 38.30 1.93
N LEU A 690 4.07 38.31 1.23
CA LEU A 690 3.15 37.19 1.13
C LEU A 690 3.73 35.99 0.35
N SER A 691 4.73 36.20 -0.51
CA SER A 691 5.35 35.12 -1.31
C SER A 691 6.19 34.12 -0.50
N ASN A 692 6.42 34.41 0.79
CA ASN A 692 7.06 33.49 1.74
C ASN A 692 6.07 32.72 2.64
N ASN A 693 4.76 32.99 2.57
CA ASN A 693 3.70 32.23 3.26
C ASN A 693 2.66 31.69 2.25
N TRP A 694 3.16 30.90 1.30
CA TRP A 694 2.73 30.91 -0.10
C TRP A 694 1.87 29.71 -0.56
N TRP A 695 1.61 28.75 0.32
CA TRP A 695 0.76 27.57 0.06
C TRP A 695 -0.73 27.83 -0.14
N LEU A 696 -1.19 29.06 0.13
CA LEU A 696 -2.52 29.50 -0.27
C LEU A 696 -2.41 30.47 -1.45
N PRO A 697 -3.35 30.42 -2.42
CA PRO A 697 -3.61 31.55 -3.29
C PRO A 697 -3.91 32.79 -2.42
N SER A 698 -3.40 33.96 -2.81
CA SER A 698 -3.60 35.21 -2.04
C SER A 698 -5.05 35.68 -2.00
N ARG A 699 -5.93 35.09 -2.83
CA ARG A 699 -7.38 35.23 -2.76
C ARG A 699 -7.96 34.24 -1.75
N PRO A 700 -8.84 34.66 -0.82
CA PRO A 700 -9.65 33.73 -0.05
C PRO A 700 -10.65 33.06 -0.99
N VAL A 701 -10.26 31.91 -1.58
CA VAL A 701 -11.14 31.03 -2.35
C VAL A 701 -12.37 30.73 -1.50
N PHE A 702 -13.57 30.84 -2.07
CA PHE A 702 -14.78 30.64 -1.29
C PHE A 702 -14.80 29.21 -0.78
N ASP A 703 -15.04 29.05 0.52
CA ASP A 703 -14.91 27.76 1.18
C ASP A 703 -16.19 26.95 0.94
N ILE A 704 -16.35 26.48 -0.31
CA ILE A 704 -17.36 25.50 -0.73
C ILE A 704 -17.32 24.28 0.21
N PRO A 705 -16.15 23.72 0.58
CA PRO A 705 -16.08 22.70 1.63
C PRO A 705 -16.76 23.12 2.95
N ASN A 706 -16.44 24.29 3.51
CA ASN A 706 -17.08 24.74 4.76
C ASN A 706 -18.59 24.98 4.60
N SER A 707 -19.03 25.41 3.43
CA SER A 707 -20.45 25.57 3.11
C SER A 707 -21.18 24.22 3.08
N MET A 708 -20.50 23.15 2.66
CA MET A 708 -21.01 21.78 2.68
C MET A 708 -21.00 21.18 4.08
N ILE A 709 -19.93 21.40 4.86
CA ILE A 709 -19.85 21.02 6.28
C ILE A 709 -20.98 21.67 7.08
N ALA A 710 -21.31 22.95 6.81
CA ALA A 710 -22.41 23.66 7.47
C ALA A 710 -23.81 23.06 7.18
N VAL A 711 -23.96 22.31 6.07
CA VAL A 711 -25.17 21.55 5.72
C VAL A 711 -25.12 20.10 6.27
N GLY A 712 -24.00 19.70 6.89
CA GLY A 712 -23.78 18.35 7.42
C GLY A 712 -23.17 17.37 6.43
N ALA A 713 -22.75 17.84 5.24
CA ALA A 713 -22.11 17.02 4.22
C ALA A 713 -20.59 16.94 4.50
N VAL A 714 -20.18 15.93 5.28
CA VAL A 714 -18.81 15.74 5.78
C VAL A 714 -18.00 14.73 4.95
N GLY A 715 -18.64 13.90 4.11
CA GLY A 715 -17.99 12.89 3.27
C GLY A 715 -18.58 11.49 3.43
N ARG A 716 -17.74 10.45 3.29
CA ARG A 716 -18.18 9.04 3.36
C ARG A 716 -18.74 8.63 4.73
N SER A 717 -18.35 9.29 5.81
CA SER A 717 -18.85 9.05 7.17
C SER A 717 -20.34 9.40 7.30
N THR A 718 -20.78 10.51 6.70
CA THR A 718 -22.17 10.98 6.67
C THR A 718 -22.96 10.45 5.47
N ARG A 719 -22.32 9.69 4.58
CA ARG A 719 -22.79 9.32 3.22
C ARG A 719 -23.05 10.50 2.28
N GLU A 720 -22.70 11.72 2.67
CA GLU A 720 -22.92 12.94 1.90
C GLU A 720 -21.70 13.84 2.04
N GLY A 721 -21.09 14.21 0.91
CA GLY A 721 -19.94 15.11 0.76
C GLY A 721 -19.94 15.71 -0.64
N TRP A 722 -18.79 15.75 -1.32
CA TRP A 722 -18.70 16.06 -2.75
C TRP A 722 -19.57 15.12 -3.60
N TYR A 723 -19.68 13.88 -3.16
CA TYR A 723 -20.58 12.87 -3.71
C TYR A 723 -21.62 12.42 -2.66
N THR A 724 -22.74 11.89 -3.14
CA THR A 724 -23.69 11.14 -2.31
C THR A 724 -23.35 9.66 -2.40
N TYR A 725 -23.23 8.98 -1.27
CA TYR A 725 -22.73 7.62 -1.18
C TYR A 725 -23.87 6.63 -0.89
N ALA A 726 -24.24 5.84 -1.91
CA ALA A 726 -25.28 4.82 -1.82
C ALA A 726 -24.71 3.38 -1.89
N THR A 727 -25.30 2.45 -1.16
CA THR A 727 -24.91 1.02 -1.20
C THR A 727 -25.24 0.41 -2.57
N PRO A 728 -24.68 -0.76 -2.95
CA PRO A 728 -24.97 -1.38 -4.25
C PRO A 728 -26.45 -1.74 -4.43
N GLU A 729 -27.13 -2.09 -3.33
CA GLU A 729 -28.57 -2.40 -3.27
C GLU A 729 -29.42 -1.12 -3.39
N GLU A 730 -29.03 -0.04 -2.70
CA GLU A 730 -29.65 1.29 -2.88
C GLU A 730 -29.45 1.81 -4.31
N CYS A 731 -28.29 1.55 -4.93
CA CYS A 731 -28.00 1.90 -6.32
C CYS A 731 -28.89 1.15 -7.33
N THR A 732 -29.18 -0.14 -7.13
CA THR A 732 -30.07 -0.90 -8.03
C THR A 732 -31.52 -0.45 -7.90
N PHE A 733 -31.99 -0.07 -6.71
CA PHE A 733 -33.30 0.58 -6.54
C PHE A 733 -33.35 2.00 -7.13
N GLY A 734 -32.31 2.80 -6.93
CA GLY A 734 -32.26 4.20 -7.40
C GLY A 734 -32.38 4.37 -8.91
N TYR A 735 -31.87 3.41 -9.70
CA TYR A 735 -32.00 3.43 -11.17
C TYR A 735 -33.44 3.20 -11.65
N ALA A 736 -34.27 2.50 -10.87
CA ALA A 736 -35.68 2.30 -11.18
C ALA A 736 -36.56 3.52 -10.83
N ILE A 737 -36.16 4.30 -9.83
CA ILE A 737 -36.95 5.42 -9.29
C ILE A 737 -36.70 6.74 -10.05
N ARG A 738 -35.51 6.92 -10.66
CA ARG A 738 -35.09 8.21 -11.26
C ARG A 738 -35.46 8.45 -12.73
N HIS A 739 -36.16 7.55 -13.42
CA HIS A 739 -36.61 7.79 -14.81
C HIS A 739 -38.05 8.33 -14.87
N PRO A 740 -38.30 9.61 -15.22
CA PRO A 740 -39.63 10.22 -15.10
C PRO A 740 -40.70 9.68 -16.07
N ILE A 741 -40.28 8.92 -17.10
CA ILE A 741 -41.11 8.51 -18.23
C ILE A 741 -41.59 7.05 -18.10
N LYS A 742 -41.03 6.26 -17.16
CA LYS A 742 -41.45 4.86 -16.93
C LYS A 742 -42.42 4.67 -15.75
N SER A 743 -42.70 5.70 -14.97
CA SER A 743 -43.68 5.63 -13.86
C SER A 743 -45.15 5.77 -14.30
N TRP A 744 -45.41 6.05 -15.58
CA TRP A 744 -46.76 6.35 -16.10
C TRP A 744 -47.41 5.23 -16.92
N LEU A 745 -46.68 4.16 -17.28
CA LEU A 745 -47.26 3.00 -17.97
C LEU A 745 -46.80 1.70 -17.32
N TRP A 746 -47.75 0.78 -17.15
CA TRP A 746 -47.64 -0.59 -16.62
C TRP A 746 -47.64 -0.76 -15.09
N LEU A 747 -48.83 -0.70 -14.52
CA LEU A 747 -49.26 -1.75 -13.57
C LEU A 747 -49.71 -2.96 -14.38
N PRO A 748 -49.15 -4.16 -14.10
CA PRO A 748 -50.02 -5.31 -13.92
C PRO A 748 -49.64 -6.15 -12.68
N THR A 749 -50.54 -6.09 -11.69
CA THR A 749 -51.14 -7.24 -10.97
C THR A 749 -50.40 -8.58 -10.85
N THR A 750 -50.40 -9.11 -9.61
CA THR A 750 -50.17 -10.52 -9.18
C THR A 750 -48.76 -11.09 -9.40
N SER A 751 -48.16 -11.93 -8.56
CA SER A 751 -48.35 -12.41 -7.16
C SER A 751 -46.97 -12.96 -6.71
N ALA A 752 -46.60 -13.27 -5.46
CA ALA A 752 -47.32 -13.60 -4.24
C ALA A 752 -46.43 -13.43 -2.98
N SER A 753 -47.01 -13.67 -1.80
CA SER A 753 -46.34 -14.05 -0.54
C SER A 753 -45.39 -13.03 0.15
N LEU A 754 -45.95 -11.89 0.59
CA LEU A 754 -45.59 -11.36 1.91
C LEU A 754 -46.61 -11.87 2.93
N LYS A 755 -46.18 -12.76 3.84
CA LYS A 755 -47.01 -13.21 4.97
C LYS A 755 -47.11 -12.09 6.00
N LEU A 756 -48.16 -11.26 5.91
CA LEU A 756 -48.70 -10.59 7.09
C LEU A 756 -49.93 -11.35 7.56
N ASN A 757 -49.88 -11.89 8.78
CA ASN A 757 -51.09 -12.26 9.49
C ASN A 757 -51.78 -10.96 9.94
N SER A 758 -52.82 -10.58 9.21
CA SER A 758 -53.77 -9.51 9.57
C SER A 758 -54.41 -9.80 10.94
N MET A 759 -54.29 -8.88 11.90
CA MET A 759 -55.28 -7.83 12.21
C MET A 759 -56.66 -8.30 12.68
N ALA A 760 -57.07 -7.78 13.83
CA ALA A 760 -58.41 -7.23 14.13
C ALA A 760 -58.23 -6.37 15.41
N SER A 761 -58.19 -5.03 15.36
CA SER A 761 -59.32 -4.06 15.22
C SER A 761 -60.06 -3.83 16.56
N VAL A 762 -60.74 -2.72 16.86
CA VAL A 762 -61.42 -1.67 16.05
C VAL A 762 -61.25 -0.27 16.72
N ALA A 763 -61.50 0.82 15.97
CA ALA A 763 -61.49 2.22 16.43
C ALA A 763 -62.91 2.86 16.43
N ALA A 764 -63.10 3.97 17.16
CA ALA A 764 -64.10 5.07 17.01
C ALA A 764 -64.18 5.89 18.34
N ALA A 765 -64.69 7.13 18.44
CA ALA A 765 -65.45 7.95 17.49
C ALA A 765 -65.25 9.48 17.70
N ASP A 766 -65.92 10.26 16.85
CA ASP A 766 -66.39 11.65 17.02
C ASP A 766 -65.41 12.86 16.99
N ALA A 767 -65.78 14.02 16.45
CA ALA A 767 -66.79 14.38 15.43
C ALA A 767 -66.63 15.86 15.04
N ALA A 768 -66.80 16.22 13.75
CA ALA A 768 -67.49 17.44 13.26
C ALA A 768 -67.26 17.70 11.75
N ALA A 769 -68.36 17.70 10.98
CA ALA A 769 -68.68 18.47 9.75
C ALA A 769 -67.56 18.87 8.74
N THR A 770 -67.74 18.76 7.42
CA THR A 770 -68.95 19.14 6.64
C THR A 770 -68.96 18.49 5.24
N THR A 771 -70.07 17.83 4.87
CA THR A 771 -70.76 17.69 3.54
C THR A 771 -69.93 17.82 2.22
N THR A 772 -70.04 16.98 1.19
CA THR A 772 -71.25 16.43 0.53
C THR A 772 -71.12 15.04 -0.14
N MET A 773 -72.27 14.35 -0.14
CA MET A 773 -72.81 13.19 -0.91
C MET A 773 -72.17 12.83 -2.28
N THR A 774 -72.24 11.58 -2.80
CA THR A 774 -73.43 10.71 -2.95
C THR A 774 -73.21 9.17 -2.95
N THR A 775 -74.15 8.45 -2.32
CA THR A 775 -74.75 7.11 -2.65
C THR A 775 -73.87 5.84 -2.90
N ALA A 776 -74.20 4.61 -2.45
CA ALA A 776 -75.23 4.12 -1.51
C ALA A 776 -75.05 2.59 -1.20
N HIS A 777 -75.72 2.09 -0.13
CA HIS A 777 -76.04 0.66 0.21
C HIS A 777 -74.86 -0.30 0.54
N HIS A 778 -74.94 -1.27 1.49
CA HIS A 778 -76.01 -1.72 2.42
C HIS A 778 -75.43 -2.45 3.67
N ALA A 779 -76.17 -2.43 4.81
CA ALA A 779 -76.21 -3.33 5.99
C ALA A 779 -75.02 -4.28 6.30
N GLY A 780 -74.42 -4.36 7.51
CA GLY A 780 -74.95 -4.66 8.86
C GLY A 780 -73.92 -5.59 9.56
N THR A 781 -73.79 -5.83 10.88
CA THR A 781 -74.63 -5.58 12.08
C THR A 781 -73.71 -5.55 13.34
N THR A 782 -74.18 -5.00 14.46
CA THR A 782 -73.52 -4.87 15.80
C THR A 782 -73.16 -6.21 16.48
N ILE A 783 -72.19 -6.32 17.41
CA ILE A 783 -72.19 -6.05 18.89
C ILE A 783 -70.72 -6.27 19.40
N GLY A 784 -70.17 -5.73 20.51
CA GLY A 784 -70.58 -4.69 21.47
C GLY A 784 -70.04 -4.87 22.92
N ALA A 785 -69.30 -3.87 23.46
CA ALA A 785 -68.87 -3.67 24.87
C ALA A 785 -67.77 -4.62 25.47
N THR A 786 -66.96 -4.30 26.51
CA THR A 786 -66.96 -3.20 27.53
C THR A 786 -65.54 -2.92 28.11
N ALA A 787 -65.29 -1.65 28.49
CA ALA A 787 -64.52 -1.14 29.67
C ALA A 787 -63.02 -1.47 29.92
N GLY A 788 -62.28 -0.46 30.44
CA GLY A 788 -61.04 -0.66 31.22
C GLY A 788 -59.85 0.27 30.93
N ALA A 789 -59.97 1.59 31.17
CA ALA A 789 -58.86 2.53 31.00
C ALA A 789 -57.94 2.63 32.23
N GLN A 790 -56.64 2.87 32.03
CA GLN A 790 -55.89 3.93 32.75
C GLN A 790 -54.51 4.24 32.12
N SER A 791 -54.09 5.48 32.36
CA SER A 791 -53.00 6.26 31.74
C SER A 791 -51.58 5.67 31.73
N LEU A 792 -50.78 6.06 30.72
CA LEU A 792 -49.71 7.07 30.88
C LEU A 792 -49.16 7.52 29.52
N ALA A 793 -48.86 8.82 29.37
CA ALA A 793 -48.38 9.42 28.13
C ALA A 793 -47.10 10.23 28.36
N SER A 794 -46.08 10.05 27.50
CA SER A 794 -45.02 11.04 27.28
C SER A 794 -44.18 10.74 26.04
N SER A 795 -44.18 11.69 25.09
CA SER A 795 -43.10 12.01 24.12
C SER A 795 -42.41 10.88 23.33
N CYS A 796 -42.82 10.72 22.06
CA CYS A 796 -41.95 10.15 21.01
C CYS A 796 -41.33 11.27 20.15
N VAL A 797 -40.02 11.46 20.27
CA VAL A 797 -39.20 12.08 19.21
C VAL A 797 -38.71 10.96 18.29
N PRO A 798 -38.81 11.06 16.95
CA PRO A 798 -38.45 9.95 16.08
C PRO A 798 -36.93 9.71 16.08
N GLN A 799 -36.50 8.64 16.76
CA GLN A 799 -35.15 8.11 16.64
C GLN A 799 -34.87 7.76 15.18
N ARG A 800 -33.81 8.32 14.60
CA ARG A 800 -33.25 7.84 13.32
C ARG A 800 -32.79 6.39 13.52
N CYS A 801 -33.46 5.44 12.87
CA CYS A 801 -33.06 4.04 12.87
C CYS A 801 -31.62 3.90 12.39
N GLN A 802 -30.71 3.50 13.30
CA GLN A 802 -29.35 3.13 12.94
C GLN A 802 -29.40 1.80 12.18
N LEU A 803 -29.23 1.88 10.86
CA LEU A 803 -28.96 0.69 10.03
C LEU A 803 -27.65 0.02 10.50
N PRO A 804 -27.50 -1.31 10.33
CA PRO A 804 -26.30 -2.01 10.75
C PRO A 804 -25.03 -1.45 10.08
N PRO A 805 -23.84 -1.63 10.68
CA PRO A 805 -22.60 -1.08 10.16
C PRO A 805 -22.19 -1.74 8.83
N VAL A 806 -22.72 -1.21 7.73
CA VAL A 806 -22.28 -1.53 6.37
C VAL A 806 -20.84 -1.06 6.21
N SER A 807 -19.96 -1.93 5.74
CA SER A 807 -18.57 -1.58 5.44
C SER A 807 -18.51 -0.44 4.42
N VAL A 808 -17.85 0.66 4.81
CA VAL A 808 -17.70 1.90 4.01
C VAL A 808 -17.06 1.63 2.64
N GLU A 809 -16.32 0.53 2.50
CA GLU A 809 -15.75 0.02 1.25
C GLU A 809 -16.80 -0.34 0.17
N CYS A 810 -18.04 -0.64 0.53
CA CYS A 810 -19.06 -1.11 -0.43
C CYS A 810 -19.83 0.02 -1.14
N VAL A 811 -19.63 1.27 -0.74
CA VAL A 811 -20.51 2.38 -1.09
C VAL A 811 -20.01 3.11 -2.35
N ARG A 812 -20.91 3.43 -3.29
CA ARG A 812 -20.54 4.04 -4.58
C ARG A 812 -20.85 5.55 -4.59
N PRO A 813 -19.96 6.40 -5.15
CA PRO A 813 -20.24 7.82 -5.33
C PRO A 813 -21.32 8.03 -6.40
N GLN A 814 -22.27 8.91 -6.09
CA GLN A 814 -23.26 9.47 -7.00
C GLN A 814 -23.11 10.99 -7.02
N HIS A 815 -23.51 11.63 -8.12
CA HIS A 815 -23.47 13.08 -8.26
C HIS A 815 -24.32 13.78 -7.19
N ASN A 816 -23.71 14.71 -6.44
CA ASN A 816 -24.41 15.54 -5.46
C ASN A 816 -24.77 16.91 -6.06
N TYR A 817 -26.04 17.11 -6.39
CA TYR A 817 -26.53 18.38 -6.93
C TYR A 817 -26.35 19.58 -5.97
N ALA A 818 -26.22 19.35 -4.65
CA ALA A 818 -25.98 20.43 -3.69
C ALA A 818 -24.55 21.01 -3.85
N SER A 819 -23.54 20.19 -4.12
CA SER A 819 -22.16 20.66 -4.35
C SER A 819 -22.06 21.47 -5.65
N GLU A 820 -22.78 21.05 -6.70
CA GLU A 820 -22.93 21.80 -7.95
C GLU A 820 -23.66 23.14 -7.74
N TYR A 821 -24.77 23.17 -7.00
CA TYR A 821 -25.48 24.40 -6.69
C TYR A 821 -24.61 25.40 -5.91
N LEU A 822 -23.89 24.94 -4.89
CA LEU A 822 -22.96 25.78 -4.11
C LEU A 822 -21.81 26.30 -4.98
N THR A 823 -21.29 25.49 -5.89
CA THR A 823 -20.27 25.89 -6.87
C THR A 823 -20.78 27.00 -7.80
N LEU A 824 -21.97 26.84 -8.37
CA LEU A 824 -22.62 27.85 -9.22
C LEU A 824 -22.94 29.13 -8.45
N HIS A 825 -23.35 29.02 -7.19
CA HIS A 825 -23.63 30.16 -6.32
C HIS A 825 -22.35 30.94 -5.98
N SER A 826 -21.24 30.26 -5.62
CA SER A 826 -19.95 30.90 -5.37
C SER A 826 -19.45 31.66 -6.61
N SER A 827 -19.47 31.00 -7.77
CA SER A 827 -19.01 31.54 -9.04
C SER A 827 -19.75 32.85 -9.40
N LYS A 828 -21.08 32.88 -9.21
CA LYS A 828 -21.89 34.10 -9.36
C LYS A 828 -21.52 35.20 -8.35
N ARG A 829 -21.37 34.85 -7.07
CA ARG A 829 -21.01 35.79 -5.99
C ARG A 829 -19.67 36.48 -6.26
N HIS A 830 -18.71 35.75 -6.81
CA HIS A 830 -17.37 36.23 -7.12
C HIS A 830 -17.23 36.89 -8.49
N ARG A 831 -18.32 36.98 -9.27
CA ARG A 831 -18.35 37.52 -10.64
C ARG A 831 -17.34 36.81 -11.57
N CYS A 832 -17.06 35.54 -11.32
CA CYS A 832 -16.15 34.75 -12.16
C CYS A 832 -16.84 34.37 -13.47
N THR A 833 -16.20 34.63 -14.61
CA THR A 833 -16.73 34.27 -15.93
C THR A 833 -16.54 32.78 -16.17
N ARG A 834 -17.62 31.99 -15.99
CA ARG A 834 -17.55 30.53 -16.20
C ARG A 834 -17.19 30.20 -17.65
N ARG A 835 -16.22 29.30 -17.84
CA ARG A 835 -15.76 28.83 -19.16
C ARG A 835 -15.65 27.29 -19.22
N PRO A 836 -15.66 26.69 -20.42
CA PRO A 836 -15.33 25.28 -20.57
C PRO A 836 -13.83 25.02 -20.37
N PHE A 837 -13.52 23.81 -19.90
CA PHE A 837 -12.16 23.30 -19.68
C PHE A 837 -11.90 22.06 -20.54
N ARG A 838 -10.62 21.80 -20.83
CA ARG A 838 -10.16 20.52 -21.41
C ARG A 838 -9.51 19.69 -20.31
N ASP A 839 -9.68 18.37 -20.35
CA ASP A 839 -9.08 17.42 -19.40
C ASP A 839 -7.57 17.65 -19.19
N GLU A 840 -6.83 17.89 -20.28
CA GLU A 840 -5.39 18.19 -20.23
C GLU A 840 -5.06 19.46 -19.43
N GLU A 841 -5.91 20.48 -19.49
CA GLU A 841 -5.71 21.73 -18.73
C GLU A 841 -5.93 21.49 -17.23
N ILE A 842 -6.96 20.73 -16.88
CA ILE A 842 -7.27 20.36 -15.49
C ILE A 842 -6.09 19.58 -14.87
N VAL A 843 -5.60 18.58 -15.60
CA VAL A 843 -4.49 17.73 -15.18
C VAL A 843 -3.19 18.55 -15.05
N ASP A 844 -2.82 19.33 -16.06
CA ASP A 844 -1.58 20.13 -16.03
C ASP A 844 -1.62 21.17 -14.89
N ARG A 845 -2.76 21.84 -14.63
CA ARG A 845 -2.89 22.80 -13.53
C ARG A 845 -2.61 22.15 -12.17
N ILE A 846 -3.26 21.03 -11.88
CA ILE A 846 -3.14 20.31 -10.60
C ILE A 846 -1.72 19.71 -10.45
N VAL A 847 -1.27 18.92 -11.44
CA VAL A 847 -0.02 18.18 -11.34
C VAL A 847 1.18 19.13 -11.29
N PHE A 848 1.23 20.21 -12.08
CA PHE A 848 2.36 21.14 -12.03
C PHE A 848 2.39 21.99 -10.76
N ALA A 849 1.24 22.30 -10.15
CA ALA A 849 1.21 22.92 -8.83
C ALA A 849 1.81 21.99 -7.75
N MET A 850 1.50 20.69 -7.79
CA MET A 850 2.14 19.70 -6.91
C MET A 850 3.65 19.58 -7.17
N VAL A 851 4.11 19.58 -8.43
CA VAL A 851 5.56 19.58 -8.77
C VAL A 851 6.27 20.82 -8.21
N ASN A 852 5.61 21.98 -8.24
CA ASN A 852 6.15 23.23 -7.71
C ASN A 852 6.28 23.21 -6.17
N GLU A 853 5.30 22.62 -5.48
CA GLU A 853 5.35 22.35 -4.04
C GLU A 853 6.49 21.38 -3.69
N ALA A 854 6.62 20.27 -4.44
CA ALA A 854 7.69 19.29 -4.25
C ALA A 854 9.10 19.90 -4.38
N ALA A 855 9.33 20.77 -5.37
CA ALA A 855 10.60 21.47 -5.55
C ALA A 855 10.94 22.39 -4.36
N LYS A 856 9.93 23.05 -3.79
CA LYS A 856 10.12 23.90 -2.60
C LYS A 856 10.34 23.08 -1.33
N LEU A 857 9.59 21.99 -1.12
CA LEU A 857 9.80 21.05 0.01
C LEU A 857 11.24 20.50 0.07
N MET A 858 11.86 20.24 -1.08
CA MET A 858 13.27 19.85 -1.16
C MET A 858 14.23 21.02 -0.91
N ALA A 859 13.93 22.21 -1.44
CA ALA A 859 14.76 23.42 -1.22
C ALA A 859 14.72 23.92 0.24
N ASP A 860 13.57 23.81 0.90
CA ASP A 860 13.35 24.11 2.32
C ASP A 860 14.07 23.09 3.25
N GLY A 861 14.59 21.98 2.71
CA GLY A 861 15.20 20.89 3.48
C GLY A 861 14.21 20.11 4.34
N VAL A 862 12.90 20.15 4.01
CA VAL A 862 11.86 19.37 4.70
C VAL A 862 11.99 17.88 4.37
N ILE A 863 12.38 17.57 3.14
CA ILE A 863 12.63 16.20 2.67
C ILE A 863 13.86 16.19 1.74
N THR A 864 14.76 15.23 1.93
CA THR A 864 16.05 15.20 1.21
C THR A 864 15.98 14.47 -0.13
N SER A 865 15.16 13.42 -0.23
CA SER A 865 15.10 12.56 -1.43
C SER A 865 13.77 12.73 -2.18
N SER A 866 13.84 12.97 -3.49
CA SER A 866 12.66 13.02 -4.37
C SER A 866 11.97 11.66 -4.51
N SER A 867 12.71 10.57 -4.28
CA SER A 867 12.19 9.20 -4.23
C SER A 867 11.07 9.05 -3.19
N ASP A 868 11.16 9.78 -2.09
CA ASP A 868 10.20 9.72 -0.98
C ASP A 868 8.91 10.47 -1.37
N ILE A 869 9.03 11.62 -2.04
CA ILE A 869 7.90 12.35 -2.63
C ILE A 869 7.19 11.48 -3.68
N ASP A 870 7.93 10.79 -4.54
CA ASP A 870 7.36 9.84 -5.51
C ASP A 870 6.52 8.76 -4.79
N CYS A 871 7.05 8.17 -3.71
CA CYS A 871 6.34 7.18 -2.91
C CYS A 871 5.05 7.73 -2.28
N ILE A 872 5.11 8.92 -1.67
CA ILE A 872 3.91 9.58 -1.11
C ILE A 872 2.89 9.82 -2.23
N SER A 873 3.31 10.37 -3.37
CA SER A 873 2.39 10.69 -4.47
C SER A 873 1.62 9.47 -4.98
N VAL A 874 2.30 8.33 -5.14
CA VAL A 874 1.67 7.09 -5.63
C VAL A 874 0.84 6.40 -4.56
N TYR A 875 1.38 6.22 -3.34
CA TYR A 875 0.76 5.38 -2.33
C TYR A 875 -0.23 6.10 -1.42
N ALA A 876 -0.16 7.43 -1.28
CA ALA A 876 -1.11 8.22 -0.51
C ALA A 876 -2.20 8.85 -1.40
N PHE A 877 -1.84 9.43 -2.55
CA PHE A 877 -2.80 10.14 -3.42
C PHE A 877 -3.23 9.34 -4.66
N GLY A 878 -2.67 8.15 -4.88
CA GLY A 878 -3.05 7.31 -6.00
C GLY A 878 -2.49 7.78 -7.35
N PHE A 879 -1.38 8.52 -7.36
CA PHE A 879 -0.68 8.87 -8.61
C PHE A 879 -0.34 7.58 -9.39
N PRO A 880 -0.50 7.55 -10.72
CA PRO A 880 -0.26 6.34 -11.52
C PRO A 880 1.16 5.76 -11.34
N ALA A 881 1.26 4.63 -10.66
CA ALA A 881 2.53 3.93 -10.37
C ALA A 881 3.37 3.63 -11.63
N TRP A 882 2.72 3.37 -12.77
CA TRP A 882 3.37 3.14 -14.07
C TRP A 882 3.96 4.40 -14.70
N ARG A 883 3.76 5.58 -14.09
CA ARG A 883 4.46 6.84 -14.35
C ARG A 883 5.51 7.18 -13.28
N GLY A 884 5.78 6.26 -12.34
CA GLY A 884 6.88 6.32 -11.37
C GLY A 884 6.57 7.15 -10.12
N GLY A 885 6.06 8.36 -10.30
CA GLY A 885 5.75 9.29 -9.21
C GLY A 885 5.79 10.73 -9.70
N LEU A 886 5.43 11.68 -8.84
CA LEU A 886 5.33 13.10 -9.16
C LEU A 886 6.65 13.71 -9.70
N CYS A 887 7.76 13.48 -9.00
CA CYS A 887 9.08 14.01 -9.35
C CYS A 887 9.66 13.26 -10.55
N TYR A 888 9.56 11.93 -10.57
CA TYR A 888 9.99 11.13 -11.72
C TYR A 888 9.22 11.50 -13.01
N TYR A 889 7.92 11.76 -12.89
CA TYR A 889 7.09 12.22 -14.01
C TYR A 889 7.53 13.59 -14.53
N ALA A 890 7.85 14.53 -13.63
CA ALA A 890 8.36 15.85 -13.98
C ALA A 890 9.71 15.77 -14.72
N ASP A 891 10.63 14.94 -14.24
CA ASP A 891 11.96 14.73 -14.86
C ASP A 891 11.86 14.02 -16.23
N SER A 892 11.12 12.91 -16.32
CA SER A 892 11.27 11.95 -17.44
C SER A 892 10.10 11.91 -18.44
N VAL A 893 8.88 12.32 -18.05
CA VAL A 893 7.67 12.15 -18.89
C VAL A 893 7.08 13.50 -19.33
N ALA A 894 7.01 14.48 -18.42
CA ALA A 894 6.59 15.84 -18.74
C ALA A 894 7.78 16.68 -19.26
N GLY A 895 8.93 16.57 -18.61
CA GLY A 895 10.10 17.41 -18.82
C GLY A 895 9.97 18.75 -18.10
N LEU A 896 10.97 19.10 -17.28
CA LEU A 896 10.98 20.33 -16.47
C LEU A 896 10.80 21.61 -17.31
N GLU A 897 11.36 21.65 -18.51
CA GLU A 897 11.15 22.73 -19.51
C GLU A 897 9.67 22.98 -19.78
N ARG A 898 8.90 21.92 -20.07
CA ARG A 898 7.46 22.00 -20.35
C ARG A 898 6.67 22.41 -19.11
N VAL A 899 7.02 21.89 -17.93
CA VAL A 899 6.39 22.24 -16.66
C VAL A 899 6.54 23.74 -16.41
N VAL A 900 7.79 24.24 -16.36
CA VAL A 900 8.07 25.67 -16.10
C VAL A 900 7.44 26.56 -17.17
N TYR A 901 7.52 26.19 -18.45
CA TYR A 901 6.91 26.96 -19.54
C TYR A 901 5.38 27.05 -19.38
N LYS A 902 4.68 25.92 -19.23
CA LYS A 902 3.22 25.92 -19.08
C LYS A 902 2.77 26.66 -17.82
N MET A 903 3.48 26.50 -16.70
CA MET A 903 3.21 27.26 -15.49
C MET A 903 3.34 28.78 -15.71
N LYS A 904 4.39 29.26 -16.40
CA LYS A 904 4.54 30.69 -16.74
C LYS A 904 3.40 31.20 -17.63
N VAL A 905 2.94 30.40 -18.59
CA VAL A 905 1.80 30.74 -19.47
C VAL A 905 0.49 30.83 -18.68
N VAL A 906 0.17 29.83 -17.84
CA VAL A 906 -1.06 29.80 -17.04
C VAL A 906 -1.07 30.92 -16.00
N HIS A 907 0.05 31.13 -15.30
CA HIS A 907 0.21 32.25 -14.37
C HIS A 907 0.03 33.61 -15.05
N ARG A 908 0.55 33.80 -16.27
CA ARG A 908 0.36 35.06 -17.02
C ARG A 908 -1.09 35.28 -17.46
N ALA A 909 -1.85 34.21 -17.66
CA ALA A 909 -3.25 34.26 -18.09
C ALA A 909 -4.24 34.54 -16.93
N LEU A 910 -3.94 34.06 -15.72
CA LEU A 910 -4.83 34.14 -14.54
C LEU A 910 -4.35 35.12 -13.47
N GLY A 911 -3.05 35.41 -13.42
CA GLY A 911 -2.41 36.17 -12.36
C GLY A 911 -2.01 35.34 -11.14
N SER A 912 -1.25 35.98 -10.25
CA SER A 912 -0.65 35.37 -9.05
C SER A 912 -1.65 34.96 -7.98
N ALA A 913 -2.86 35.50 -8.00
CA ALA A 913 -3.92 35.19 -7.04
C ALA A 913 -4.64 33.86 -7.31
N GLU A 914 -4.48 33.28 -8.50
CA GLU A 914 -5.21 32.09 -8.95
C GLU A 914 -4.29 30.90 -9.26
N TYR A 915 -3.08 31.16 -9.81
CA TYR A 915 -2.12 30.11 -10.14
C TYR A 915 -0.69 30.46 -9.69
N PRO A 916 0.05 29.54 -9.03
CA PRO A 916 1.39 29.83 -8.53
C PRO A 916 2.40 30.01 -9.67
N PHE A 917 3.31 30.97 -9.52
CA PHE A 917 4.49 31.07 -10.39
C PHE A 917 5.47 29.92 -10.09
N PRO A 918 6.27 29.44 -11.07
CA PRO A 918 7.38 28.53 -10.81
C PRO A 918 8.31 29.05 -9.72
N CYS A 919 8.64 28.19 -8.75
CA CYS A 919 9.51 28.54 -7.66
C CYS A 919 10.95 28.82 -8.12
N THR A 920 11.72 29.50 -7.28
CA THR A 920 13.15 29.76 -7.50
C THR A 920 13.90 28.44 -7.73
N ALA A 921 13.69 27.44 -6.88
CA ALA A 921 14.30 26.12 -7.00
C ALA A 921 14.04 25.45 -8.36
N LEU A 922 12.80 25.41 -8.84
CA LEU A 922 12.44 24.80 -10.14
C LEU A 922 13.02 25.60 -11.32
N GLN A 923 13.19 26.91 -11.18
CA GLN A 923 13.87 27.76 -12.18
C GLN A 923 15.39 27.59 -12.16
N GLU A 924 16.01 27.44 -10.99
CA GLU A 924 17.43 27.12 -10.84
C GLU A 924 17.76 25.73 -11.38
N MET A 925 16.91 24.73 -11.09
CA MET A 925 16.99 23.39 -11.68
C MET A 925 17.06 23.45 -13.19
N LEU A 926 16.12 24.18 -13.80
CA LEU A 926 16.07 24.36 -15.24
C LEU A 926 17.32 25.08 -15.79
N ALA A 927 17.76 26.16 -15.12
CA ALA A 927 18.95 26.91 -15.52
C ALA A 927 20.24 26.09 -15.44
N ARG A 928 20.36 25.21 -14.43
CA ARG A 928 21.50 24.30 -14.22
C ARG A 928 21.37 22.97 -14.96
N LYS A 929 20.26 22.72 -15.68
CA LYS A 929 19.90 21.43 -16.28
C LYS A 929 19.90 20.25 -15.29
N GLN A 930 19.52 20.54 -14.04
CA GLN A 930 19.39 19.56 -12.96
C GLN A 930 17.99 18.93 -12.95
N THR A 931 17.93 17.68 -12.50
CA THR A 931 16.72 16.88 -12.27
C THR A 931 16.44 16.71 -10.78
N PHE A 932 15.21 16.36 -10.40
CA PHE A 932 14.89 16.01 -9.00
C PHE A 932 15.77 14.87 -8.47
N ALA A 933 16.06 13.89 -9.32
CA ALA A 933 17.01 12.82 -9.00
C ALA A 933 18.43 13.35 -8.69
N SER A 934 18.93 14.34 -9.45
CA SER A 934 20.28 14.90 -9.26
C SER A 934 20.43 15.72 -7.97
N ILE A 935 19.37 16.43 -7.55
CA ILE A 935 19.35 17.16 -6.27
C ILE A 935 19.38 16.18 -5.11
N SER A 936 18.62 15.09 -5.20
CA SER A 936 18.61 14.06 -4.15
C SER A 936 20.01 13.52 -3.89
N THR A 937 20.81 13.28 -4.93
CA THR A 937 22.22 12.86 -4.82
C THR A 937 23.21 13.95 -4.41
N GLN A 938 22.77 15.20 -4.24
CA GLN A 938 23.56 16.30 -3.65
C GLN A 938 23.19 16.57 -2.19
N ASN A 939 22.00 16.11 -1.76
CA ASN A 939 21.46 16.25 -0.41
C ASN A 939 21.60 14.98 0.45
N GLU A 940 21.77 13.80 -0.18
CA GLU A 940 22.18 12.51 0.44
C GLU A 940 23.70 12.42 0.65
#